data_AF-A0A5C7HM69-F1
#
_entry.id   AF-A0A5C7HM69-F1
#
_cell.length_a   1.000
_cell.length_b   1.000
_cell.length_c   1.000
_cell.angle_alpha   90.00
_cell.angle_beta   90.00
_cell.angle_gamma   90.00
#
_symmetry.space_group_name_H-M   'P 1'
#
loop_
_entity.id
_entity.type
_entity.pdbx_description
1 polymer ?
#
loop_
_entity_poly.entity_id
_entity_poly.type
_entity_poly.pdbx_seq_one_letter_code
_entity_poly.pdbx_strand_id
1 'polypeptide(L)'
;MSGISSPILTTLRLKNPKLLLLEFCSCLSHLKIIHGHMIRTHSITDVFSASRLIAFCINPTFQSNLLTYAFSIFSQLENPNLFIYNALIQGFSASENPSQSLHFYTQLQSQGLFPDNITFPFLVKACTKLVSVYMGIQVHAQIIKHGLLNDVYVQNSVVHMYATFGDMKAARNIFRRMHRSNVVSWTSMIAGYSKCGDVKSARKLFDKMPEKNLVTWSIMISGYAKNSRFDKAVELFQVLQSEGVRANETVMVSVISMVKMSMKAVMKEMNQCNQDWDDGNAAGITVTGAVDSCSWRGRGRAVRGRGRAVGRGDTDSWSTYPPIISSCAHLGALELGEKAHEYVERNNLDVNLILGTALVDMYARCGCIEKAIRVFEGLPERDTLSWTSLIAGLALHGYAEMALKYFEEMVNTGLTPRDITFTAILSACSHGGLVEKGLEIFESIKIDYGIQPRLEHYGCVVDLLGRAGKLAEAEKFVLNMPIEPNAPIWGALLGACRIHKNAEIAERAGKVLIQLLPEHSGYYVLLSNIYARTNKWETAENMRNMMKLKGVKKPPGYSLIVMEGKVHRFTMGDKLHPEIEKIERMWEEILRKIRLAGYSGNTADALFDIDEEEKENALYRHSEKLAIAFGIMKTKAGTPIRIVKNLRVCEDCHTATKFISKVFQQELIVRDRNRFHHFKEGGCSCMDYW
;
A
#
# COMPACT_ATOMS: atom_id res chain seq x y z
N MET A 1 40.06 31.50 0.66
CA MET A 1 40.87 32.28 -0.31
C MET A 1 40.72 31.64 -1.68
N SER A 2 41.06 32.40 -2.75
CA SER A 2 40.68 32.17 -4.16
C SER A 2 39.14 32.27 -4.40
N GLY A 3 38.67 32.84 -5.51
CA GLY A 3 39.46 33.46 -6.58
C GLY A 3 38.66 33.99 -7.78
N ILE A 4 37.42 34.46 -7.59
CA ILE A 4 36.65 35.09 -8.67
C ILE A 4 36.00 36.37 -8.14
N SER A 5 36.72 37.49 -8.23
CA SER A 5 36.10 38.82 -8.05
C SER A 5 35.22 39.11 -9.26
N SER A 6 33.93 38.76 -9.16
CA SER A 6 32.92 39.13 -10.15
C SER A 6 33.02 40.64 -10.46
N PRO A 7 32.88 41.10 -11.73
CA PRO A 7 32.83 42.53 -12.06
C PRO A 7 31.76 43.31 -11.27
N ILE A 8 30.75 42.60 -10.77
CA ILE A 8 29.69 43.12 -9.89
C ILE A 8 30.26 43.53 -8.51
N LEU A 9 31.20 42.75 -7.94
CA LEU A 9 31.85 43.07 -6.65
C LEU A 9 32.74 44.33 -6.75
N THR A 10 33.44 44.49 -7.88
CA THR A 10 34.23 45.70 -8.14
C THR A 10 33.33 46.92 -8.28
N THR A 11 32.21 46.79 -9.01
CA THR A 11 31.19 47.85 -9.16
C THR A 11 30.49 48.20 -7.84
N LEU A 12 30.16 47.20 -7.00
CA LEU A 12 29.58 47.40 -5.66
C LEU A 12 30.52 48.16 -4.72
N ARG A 13 31.81 47.82 -4.72
CA ARG A 13 32.85 48.56 -3.97
C ARG A 13 32.96 50.02 -4.40
N LEU A 14 32.82 50.31 -5.69
CA LEU A 14 33.05 51.65 -6.25
C LEU A 14 31.89 52.64 -6.08
N LYS A 15 30.63 52.17 -5.97
CA LYS A 15 29.45 53.05 -5.90
C LYS A 15 28.75 53.13 -4.55
N ASN A 16 28.65 52.04 -3.79
CA ASN A 16 27.97 52.07 -2.49
C ASN A 16 28.42 50.90 -1.58
N PRO A 17 29.58 51.00 -0.89
CA PRO A 17 30.12 49.89 -0.09
C PRO A 17 29.21 49.44 1.07
N LYS A 18 28.23 50.27 1.47
CA LYS A 18 27.22 49.93 2.48
C LYS A 18 26.26 48.82 2.04
N LEU A 19 26.08 48.58 0.73
CA LEU A 19 25.22 47.50 0.21
C LEU A 19 25.80 46.10 0.46
N LEU A 20 27.10 45.99 0.82
CA LEU A 20 27.72 44.72 1.24
C LEU A 20 27.12 44.18 2.56
N LEU A 21 26.51 45.03 3.38
CA LEU A 21 25.85 44.61 4.63
C LEU A 21 24.62 43.71 4.39
N LEU A 22 24.03 43.75 3.19
CA LEU A 22 22.94 42.85 2.80
C LEU A 22 23.42 41.39 2.67
N GLU A 23 24.69 41.16 2.35
CA GLU A 23 25.24 39.81 2.15
C GLU A 23 25.43 39.04 3.47
N PHE A 24 25.46 39.75 4.60
CA PHE A 24 25.54 39.18 5.96
C PHE A 24 24.18 39.11 6.68
N CYS A 25 23.09 39.48 6.00
CA CYS A 25 21.78 39.59 6.62
C CYS A 25 21.07 38.23 6.69
N SER A 26 20.83 37.73 7.90
CA SER A 26 20.23 36.41 8.17
C SER A 26 18.78 36.44 8.64
N CYS A 27 18.19 37.62 8.90
CA CYS A 27 16.83 37.74 9.45
C CYS A 27 16.16 39.09 9.12
N LEU A 28 14.83 39.13 9.22
CA LEU A 28 14.00 40.31 8.92
C LEU A 28 14.29 41.53 9.80
N SER A 29 14.75 41.34 11.06
CA SER A 29 15.07 42.45 11.96
C SER A 29 16.32 43.21 11.50
N HIS A 30 17.38 42.51 11.09
CA HIS A 30 18.58 43.13 10.50
C HIS A 30 18.23 43.90 9.21
N LEU A 31 17.34 43.35 8.38
CA LEU A 31 16.88 44.01 7.16
C LEU A 31 16.11 45.31 7.44
N LYS A 32 15.25 45.32 8.48
CA LYS A 32 14.54 46.53 8.94
C LYS A 32 15.49 47.61 9.46
N ILE A 33 16.57 47.23 10.14
CA ILE A 33 17.61 48.16 10.61
C ILE A 33 18.35 48.78 9.42
N ILE A 34 18.74 47.96 8.42
CA ILE A 34 19.40 48.44 7.19
C ILE A 34 18.46 49.40 6.43
N HIS A 35 17.19 49.04 6.24
CA HIS A 35 16.22 49.90 5.56
C HIS A 35 15.96 51.22 6.33
N GLY A 36 15.76 51.16 7.65
CA GLY A 36 15.61 52.36 8.49
C GLY A 36 16.82 53.29 8.43
N HIS A 37 18.04 52.71 8.34
CA HIS A 37 19.24 53.49 8.11
C HIS A 37 19.27 54.11 6.70
N MET A 38 18.87 53.39 5.65
CA MET A 38 18.78 53.90 4.27
C MET A 38 17.76 55.03 4.11
N ILE A 39 16.64 55.00 4.84
CA ILE A 39 15.68 56.10 4.95
C ILE A 39 16.38 57.32 5.58
N ARG A 40 17.00 57.14 6.76
CA ARG A 40 17.69 58.22 7.50
C ARG A 40 18.84 58.88 6.72
N THR A 41 19.50 58.15 5.81
CA THR A 41 20.58 58.70 4.97
C THR A 41 20.11 59.09 3.56
N HIS A 42 18.80 59.19 3.32
CA HIS A 42 18.20 59.47 2.00
C HIS A 42 18.77 58.59 0.86
N SER A 43 19.22 57.37 1.18
CA SER A 43 19.85 56.45 0.23
C SER A 43 18.84 55.49 -0.41
N ILE A 44 17.58 55.54 0.02
CA ILE A 44 16.47 54.77 -0.54
C ILE A 44 15.88 55.42 -1.81
N THR A 45 16.12 56.71 -2.04
CA THR A 45 15.74 57.42 -3.28
C THR A 45 16.64 57.05 -4.46
N ASP A 46 17.84 56.51 -4.20
CA ASP A 46 18.65 55.87 -5.23
C ASP A 46 18.00 54.54 -5.67
N VAL A 47 17.47 54.56 -6.91
CA VAL A 47 16.81 53.44 -7.56
C VAL A 47 17.70 52.18 -7.56
N PHE A 48 19.03 52.32 -7.65
CA PHE A 48 19.94 51.18 -7.59
C PHE A 48 19.93 50.52 -6.20
N SER A 49 20.11 51.31 -5.14
CA SER A 49 20.09 50.85 -3.76
C SER A 49 18.73 50.25 -3.36
N ALA A 50 17.61 50.88 -3.75
CA ALA A 50 16.28 50.33 -3.54
C ALA A 50 16.05 49.00 -4.27
N SER A 51 16.54 48.87 -5.52
CA SER A 51 16.38 47.64 -6.31
C SER A 51 17.09 46.43 -5.68
N ARG A 52 18.25 46.64 -5.05
CA ARG A 52 19.01 45.59 -4.34
C ARG A 52 18.32 45.16 -3.05
N LEU A 53 17.71 46.10 -2.32
CA LEU A 53 16.93 45.81 -1.11
C LEU A 53 15.68 44.97 -1.44
N ILE A 54 14.92 45.36 -2.47
CA ILE A 54 13.74 44.62 -2.93
C ILE A 54 14.11 43.21 -3.43
N ALA A 55 15.17 43.07 -4.23
CA ALA A 55 15.65 41.76 -4.69
C ALA A 55 16.10 40.85 -3.53
N PHE A 56 16.67 41.41 -2.46
CA PHE A 56 17.02 40.65 -1.26
C PHE A 56 15.78 40.12 -0.52
N CYS A 57 14.73 40.94 -0.36
CA CYS A 57 13.45 40.53 0.24
C CYS A 57 12.78 39.35 -0.50
N ILE A 58 13.12 39.13 -1.77
CA ILE A 58 12.45 38.20 -2.68
C ILE A 58 13.23 36.87 -2.84
N ASN A 59 14.39 36.73 -2.20
CA ASN A 59 15.21 35.52 -2.29
C ASN A 59 14.48 34.30 -1.66
N PRO A 60 14.27 33.19 -2.42
CA PRO A 60 13.49 32.04 -1.96
C PRO A 60 14.02 31.29 -0.73
N THR A 61 15.18 31.65 -0.18
CA THR A 61 15.68 31.12 1.10
C THR A 61 14.96 31.68 2.34
N PHE A 62 14.11 32.70 2.20
CA PHE A 62 13.43 33.35 3.33
C PHE A 62 11.89 33.34 3.21
N GLN A 63 11.22 33.38 4.37
CA GLN A 63 9.76 33.14 4.50
C GLN A 63 8.86 34.27 3.94
N SER A 64 7.59 33.93 3.73
CA SER A 64 6.51 34.74 3.14
C SER A 64 6.37 36.17 3.66
N ASN A 65 6.70 36.43 4.92
CA ASN A 65 6.59 37.74 5.58
C ASN A 65 7.49 38.85 4.99
N LEU A 66 8.38 38.54 4.03
CA LEU A 66 9.23 39.52 3.36
C LEU A 66 8.60 40.11 2.07
N LEU A 67 7.62 39.45 1.46
CA LEU A 67 6.99 39.92 0.22
C LEU A 67 6.10 41.15 0.45
N THR A 68 5.34 41.18 1.54
CA THR A 68 4.58 42.35 1.97
C THR A 68 5.49 43.52 2.35
N TYR A 69 6.67 43.24 2.90
CA TYR A 69 7.68 44.25 3.20
C TYR A 69 8.28 44.84 1.91
N ALA A 70 8.62 43.99 0.93
CA ALA A 70 9.08 44.43 -0.40
C ALA A 70 8.06 45.36 -1.08
N PHE A 71 6.77 45.04 -0.98
CA PHE A 71 5.69 45.90 -1.48
C PHE A 71 5.65 47.27 -0.79
N SER A 72 5.80 47.31 0.54
CA SER A 72 5.82 48.57 1.30
C SER A 72 7.02 49.48 0.97
N ILE A 73 8.13 48.90 0.49
CA ILE A 73 9.28 49.64 -0.03
C ILE A 73 8.96 50.16 -1.43
N PHE A 74 8.42 49.30 -2.30
CA PHE A 74 8.05 49.66 -3.68
C PHE A 74 7.06 50.83 -3.74
N SER A 75 6.07 50.88 -2.86
CA SER A 75 5.08 51.97 -2.80
C SER A 75 5.67 53.35 -2.40
N GLN A 76 6.95 53.40 -2.00
CA GLN A 76 7.66 54.65 -1.65
C GLN A 76 8.60 55.11 -2.78
N LEU A 77 8.64 54.42 -3.92
CA LEU A 77 9.52 54.74 -5.05
C LEU A 77 8.76 55.53 -6.12
N GLU A 78 9.22 56.75 -6.42
CA GLU A 78 8.63 57.62 -7.45
C GLU A 78 8.89 57.10 -8.88
N ASN A 79 10.04 56.48 -9.12
CA ASN A 79 10.47 56.03 -10.45
C ASN A 79 11.10 54.61 -10.44
N PRO A 80 10.29 53.54 -10.27
CA PRO A 80 10.79 52.16 -10.29
C PRO A 80 11.22 51.72 -11.70
N ASN A 81 12.37 51.04 -11.81
CA ASN A 81 12.91 50.53 -13.07
C ASN A 81 12.45 49.08 -13.38
N LEU A 82 12.74 48.61 -14.59
CA LEU A 82 12.42 47.25 -15.06
C LEU A 82 12.92 46.14 -14.11
N PHE A 83 14.10 46.31 -13.50
CA PHE A 83 14.66 45.32 -12.58
C PHE A 83 13.82 45.16 -11.31
N ILE A 84 13.29 46.27 -10.75
CA ILE A 84 12.40 46.24 -9.59
C ILE A 84 11.09 45.52 -9.93
N TYR A 85 10.48 45.82 -11.08
CA TYR A 85 9.29 45.12 -11.54
C TYR A 85 9.54 43.62 -11.79
N ASN A 86 10.64 43.26 -12.47
CA ASN A 86 11.01 41.86 -12.70
C ASN A 86 11.22 41.10 -11.38
N ALA A 87 11.85 41.72 -10.37
CA ALA A 87 11.98 41.14 -9.05
C ALA A 87 10.61 40.90 -8.38
N LEU A 88 9.72 41.90 -8.38
CA LEU A 88 8.38 41.74 -7.81
C LEU A 88 7.55 40.67 -8.54
N ILE A 89 7.55 40.67 -9.88
CA ILE A 89 6.88 39.67 -10.71
C ILE A 89 7.43 38.26 -10.38
N GLN A 90 8.76 38.10 -10.24
CA GLN A 90 9.38 36.86 -9.81
C GLN A 90 8.90 36.41 -8.43
N GLY A 91 8.92 37.31 -7.44
CA GLY A 91 8.52 37.01 -6.05
C GLY A 91 7.06 36.62 -5.91
N PHE A 92 6.15 37.36 -6.54
CA PHE A 92 4.72 37.06 -6.51
C PHE A 92 4.35 35.84 -7.37
N SER A 93 5.12 35.48 -8.42
CA SER A 93 4.81 34.31 -9.28
C SER A 93 4.69 32.97 -8.53
N ALA A 94 5.37 32.84 -7.39
CA ALA A 94 5.36 31.65 -6.54
C ALA A 94 4.60 31.84 -5.21
N SER A 95 4.16 33.05 -4.88
CA SER A 95 3.51 33.38 -3.60
C SER A 95 2.06 32.88 -3.52
N GLU A 96 1.40 33.06 -2.38
CA GLU A 96 -0.02 32.75 -2.21
C GLU A 96 -0.95 33.61 -3.08
N ASN A 97 -0.46 34.76 -3.60
CA ASN A 97 -1.24 35.66 -4.44
C ASN A 97 -0.53 35.96 -5.78
N PRO A 98 -0.56 35.03 -6.76
CA PRO A 98 0.17 35.20 -8.01
C PRO A 98 -0.42 36.24 -8.96
N SER A 99 -1.68 36.66 -8.75
CA SER A 99 -2.35 37.67 -9.59
C SER A 99 -1.63 39.01 -9.56
N GLN A 100 -0.95 39.34 -8.46
CA GLN A 100 -0.16 40.57 -8.36
C GLN A 100 1.02 40.61 -9.33
N SER A 101 1.55 39.45 -9.76
CA SER A 101 2.53 39.40 -10.84
C SER A 101 1.97 39.98 -12.16
N LEU A 102 0.68 39.74 -12.44
CA LEU A 102 -0.01 40.31 -13.61
C LEU A 102 -0.32 41.81 -13.38
N HIS A 103 -0.66 42.21 -12.16
CA HIS A 103 -0.88 43.63 -11.83
C HIS A 103 0.39 44.47 -12.01
N PHE A 104 1.53 44.01 -11.49
CA PHE A 104 2.83 44.67 -11.70
C PHE A 104 3.25 44.71 -13.17
N TYR A 105 2.87 43.72 -13.98
CA TYR A 105 3.08 43.77 -15.43
C TYR A 105 2.25 44.88 -16.10
N THR A 106 0.96 44.99 -15.78
CA THR A 106 0.12 46.09 -16.29
C THR A 106 0.66 47.46 -15.85
N GLN A 107 1.16 47.57 -14.61
CA GLN A 107 1.79 48.80 -14.10
C GLN A 107 3.12 49.11 -14.82
N LEU A 108 3.97 48.11 -15.07
CA LEU A 108 5.18 48.23 -15.89
C LEU A 108 4.84 48.77 -17.29
N GLN A 109 3.80 48.23 -17.93
CA GLN A 109 3.35 48.70 -19.24
C GLN A 109 2.80 50.14 -19.20
N SER A 110 2.07 50.53 -18.15
CA SER A 110 1.57 51.91 -18.02
C SER A 110 2.68 52.94 -17.79
N GLN A 111 3.84 52.50 -17.28
CA GLN A 111 5.05 53.32 -17.15
C GLN A 111 5.91 53.36 -18.43
N GLY A 112 5.45 52.77 -19.54
CA GLY A 112 6.18 52.79 -20.82
C GLY A 112 7.45 51.92 -20.84
N LEU A 113 7.64 51.06 -19.85
CA LEU A 113 8.79 50.15 -19.79
C LEU A 113 8.57 48.93 -20.70
N PHE A 114 9.64 48.43 -21.30
CA PHE A 114 9.59 47.25 -22.17
C PHE A 114 9.89 45.97 -21.38
N PRO A 115 8.98 44.97 -21.36
CA PRO A 115 9.24 43.65 -20.80
C PRO A 115 10.37 42.90 -21.53
N ASP A 116 11.12 42.09 -20.81
CA ASP A 116 12.24 41.30 -21.34
C ASP A 116 11.99 39.77 -21.28
N ASN A 117 12.98 38.98 -21.67
CA ASN A 117 12.92 37.51 -21.59
C ASN A 117 12.97 36.96 -20.15
N ILE A 118 13.18 37.81 -19.14
CA ILE A 118 13.09 37.47 -17.71
C ILE A 118 11.67 37.71 -17.19
N THR A 119 10.98 38.76 -17.66
CA THR A 119 9.60 39.10 -17.24
C THR A 119 8.62 37.95 -17.54
N PHE A 120 8.59 37.47 -18.79
CA PHE A 120 7.53 36.57 -19.27
C PHE A 120 7.51 35.17 -18.64
N PRO A 121 8.63 34.47 -18.40
CA PRO A 121 8.65 33.18 -17.70
C PRO A 121 7.94 33.22 -16.33
N PHE A 122 8.10 34.30 -15.57
CA PHE A 122 7.45 34.45 -14.26
C PHE A 122 5.96 34.78 -14.36
N LEU A 123 5.53 35.54 -15.36
CA LEU A 123 4.10 35.74 -15.66
C LEU A 123 3.43 34.43 -16.07
N VAL A 124 4.08 33.65 -16.93
CA VAL A 124 3.62 32.32 -17.35
C VAL A 124 3.54 31.36 -16.15
N LYS A 125 4.51 31.41 -15.24
CA LYS A 125 4.47 30.68 -13.95
C LYS A 125 3.29 31.11 -13.08
N ALA A 126 3.01 32.41 -12.97
CA ALA A 126 1.85 32.92 -12.25
C ALA A 126 0.52 32.44 -12.87
N CYS A 127 0.36 32.52 -14.20
CA CYS A 127 -0.81 31.97 -14.91
C CYS A 127 -0.98 30.47 -14.69
N THR A 128 0.14 29.72 -14.67
CA THR A 128 0.16 28.28 -14.40
C THR A 128 -0.31 27.97 -12.98
N LYS A 129 0.14 28.74 -11.97
CA LYS A 129 -0.28 28.59 -10.56
C LYS A 129 -1.74 29.01 -10.33
N LEU A 130 -2.24 30.02 -11.05
CA LEU A 130 -3.65 30.43 -11.05
C LEU A 130 -4.57 29.48 -11.85
N VAL A 131 -3.99 28.57 -12.65
CA VAL A 131 -4.70 27.69 -13.60
C VAL A 131 -5.62 28.47 -14.57
N SER A 132 -5.26 29.73 -14.86
CA SER A 132 -6.08 30.63 -15.69
C SER A 132 -5.66 30.57 -17.16
N VAL A 133 -6.40 29.75 -17.93
CA VAL A 133 -6.19 29.57 -19.37
C VAL A 133 -6.28 30.89 -20.13
N TYR A 134 -7.29 31.72 -19.82
CA TYR A 134 -7.52 33.01 -20.47
C TYR A 134 -6.32 33.96 -20.29
N MET A 135 -5.84 34.13 -19.05
CA MET A 135 -4.67 34.98 -18.77
C MET A 135 -3.40 34.42 -19.43
N GLY A 136 -3.23 33.08 -19.43
CA GLY A 136 -2.09 32.45 -20.11
C GLY A 136 -2.07 32.69 -21.62
N ILE A 137 -3.23 32.66 -22.29
CA ILE A 137 -3.35 33.01 -23.72
C ILE A 137 -3.00 34.49 -23.95
N GLN A 138 -3.47 35.40 -23.10
CA GLN A 138 -3.12 36.83 -23.20
C GLN A 138 -1.60 37.05 -23.02
N VAL A 139 -0.97 36.43 -22.03
CA VAL A 139 0.49 36.52 -21.81
C VAL A 139 1.25 35.93 -23.01
N HIS A 140 0.78 34.83 -23.60
CA HIS A 140 1.38 34.27 -24.82
C HIS A 140 1.24 35.21 -26.03
N ALA A 141 0.09 35.89 -26.21
CA ALA A 141 -0.07 36.91 -27.24
C ALA A 141 0.89 38.11 -27.03
N GLN A 142 1.12 38.52 -25.78
CA GLN A 142 2.12 39.55 -25.46
C GLN A 142 3.55 39.09 -25.78
N ILE A 143 3.93 37.84 -25.48
CA ILE A 143 5.23 37.26 -25.86
C ILE A 143 5.47 37.37 -27.37
N ILE A 144 4.44 37.07 -28.18
CA ILE A 144 4.49 37.18 -29.64
C ILE A 144 4.66 38.65 -30.06
N LYS A 145 3.87 39.58 -29.48
CA LYS A 145 3.93 41.02 -29.78
C LYS A 145 5.31 41.63 -29.51
N HIS A 146 6.02 41.16 -28.47
CA HIS A 146 7.37 41.63 -28.12
C HIS A 146 8.49 40.87 -28.85
N GLY A 147 8.17 39.96 -29.78
CA GLY A 147 9.17 39.22 -30.57
C GLY A 147 9.91 38.10 -29.83
N LEU A 148 9.54 37.81 -28.57
CA LEU A 148 10.26 36.90 -27.68
C LEU A 148 9.91 35.41 -27.88
N LEU A 149 9.09 35.07 -28.88
CA LEU A 149 8.67 33.70 -29.17
C LEU A 149 9.83 32.75 -29.54
N ASN A 150 10.99 33.28 -29.92
CA ASN A 150 12.18 32.49 -30.28
C ASN A 150 13.14 32.25 -29.10
N ASP A 151 12.93 32.88 -27.93
CA ASP A 151 13.75 32.65 -26.74
C ASP A 151 13.46 31.28 -26.12
N VAL A 152 14.50 30.48 -25.87
CA VAL A 152 14.38 29.09 -25.40
C VAL A 152 13.80 28.99 -23.98
N TYR A 153 14.05 29.96 -23.09
CA TYR A 153 13.50 29.98 -21.74
C TYR A 153 12.02 30.37 -21.76
N VAL A 154 11.64 31.32 -22.61
CA VAL A 154 10.25 31.70 -22.84
C VAL A 154 9.48 30.55 -23.49
N GLN A 155 9.99 29.92 -24.54
CA GLN A 155 9.39 28.75 -25.20
C GLN A 155 9.16 27.59 -24.20
N ASN A 156 10.16 27.25 -23.38
CA ASN A 156 10.03 26.22 -22.35
C ASN A 156 8.90 26.52 -21.36
N SER A 157 8.79 27.78 -20.92
CA SER A 157 7.76 28.21 -19.98
C SER A 157 6.36 28.11 -20.60
N VAL A 158 6.20 28.55 -21.85
CA VAL A 158 4.91 28.49 -22.56
C VAL A 158 4.49 27.05 -22.87
N VAL A 159 5.43 26.17 -23.24
CA VAL A 159 5.17 24.72 -23.40
C VAL A 159 4.68 24.11 -22.09
N HIS A 160 5.33 24.41 -20.96
CA HIS A 160 4.93 23.93 -19.64
C HIS A 160 3.52 24.42 -19.23
N MET A 161 3.19 25.67 -19.54
CA MET A 161 1.88 26.25 -19.26
C MET A 161 0.77 25.53 -20.03
N TYR A 162 0.88 25.42 -21.36
CA TYR A 162 -0.13 24.71 -22.16
C TYR A 162 -0.24 23.23 -21.80
N ALA A 163 0.88 22.57 -21.50
CA ALA A 163 0.88 21.20 -20.98
C ALA A 163 0.17 21.07 -19.63
N THR A 164 0.30 22.07 -18.75
CA THR A 164 -0.37 22.09 -17.44
C THR A 164 -1.87 22.39 -17.56
N PHE A 165 -2.28 23.23 -18.50
CA PHE A 165 -3.68 23.49 -18.85
C PHE A 165 -4.34 22.32 -19.61
N GLY A 166 -3.55 21.40 -20.18
CA GLY A 166 -4.04 20.24 -20.92
C GLY A 166 -4.22 20.46 -22.43
N ASP A 167 -3.90 21.65 -22.96
CA ASP A 167 -3.86 21.87 -24.41
C ASP A 167 -2.55 21.32 -25.01
N MET A 168 -2.54 20.00 -25.16
CA MET A 168 -1.45 19.28 -25.79
C MET A 168 -1.35 19.49 -27.31
N LYS A 169 -2.28 20.24 -27.94
CA LYS A 169 -2.16 20.65 -29.36
C LYS A 169 -1.31 21.91 -29.45
N ALA A 170 -1.62 22.95 -28.66
CA ALA A 170 -0.82 24.17 -28.56
C ALA A 170 0.61 23.87 -28.09
N ALA A 171 0.76 23.09 -27.00
CA ALA A 171 2.08 22.70 -26.49
C ALA A 171 2.93 21.98 -27.56
N ARG A 172 2.34 21.04 -28.30
CA ARG A 172 3.02 20.29 -29.38
C ARG A 172 3.41 21.19 -30.56
N ASN A 173 2.59 22.18 -30.91
CA ASN A 173 2.89 23.10 -32.01
C ASN A 173 4.12 23.97 -31.67
N ILE A 174 4.18 24.50 -30.45
CA ILE A 174 5.31 25.31 -29.96
C ILE A 174 6.56 24.43 -29.85
N PHE A 175 6.47 23.26 -29.22
CA PHE A 175 7.58 22.31 -29.07
C PHE A 175 8.22 21.92 -30.43
N ARG A 176 7.41 21.71 -31.48
CA ARG A 176 7.92 21.41 -32.83
C ARG A 176 8.65 22.57 -33.51
N ARG A 177 8.43 23.81 -33.08
CA ARG A 177 9.08 25.01 -33.64
C ARG A 177 10.36 25.39 -32.88
N MET A 178 10.62 24.81 -31.71
CA MET A 178 11.84 25.02 -30.94
C MET A 178 13.08 24.54 -31.72
N HIS A 179 14.02 25.44 -32.01
CA HIS A 179 15.25 25.09 -32.72
C HIS A 179 16.25 24.30 -31.84
N ARG A 180 16.10 24.39 -30.50
CA ARG A 180 16.86 23.60 -29.52
C ARG A 180 15.92 23.15 -28.39
N SER A 181 15.46 21.90 -28.45
CA SER A 181 14.74 21.25 -27.35
C SER A 181 15.75 20.68 -26.35
N ASN A 182 15.63 21.07 -25.08
CA ASN A 182 16.47 20.59 -23.97
C ASN A 182 15.68 19.66 -23.05
N VAL A 183 16.34 19.05 -22.06
CA VAL A 183 15.69 18.11 -21.11
C VAL A 183 14.39 18.68 -20.52
N VAL A 184 14.33 19.96 -20.17
CA VAL A 184 13.14 20.63 -19.59
C VAL A 184 11.95 20.64 -20.56
N SER A 185 12.19 20.91 -21.85
CA SER A 185 11.14 20.89 -22.89
C SER A 185 10.49 19.50 -23.03
N TRP A 186 11.31 18.45 -23.14
CA TRP A 186 10.86 17.06 -23.25
C TRP A 186 10.12 16.61 -21.98
N THR A 187 10.70 16.90 -20.82
CA THR A 187 10.12 16.63 -19.49
C THR A 187 8.71 17.21 -19.36
N SER A 188 8.52 18.46 -19.78
CA SER A 188 7.22 19.15 -19.73
C SER A 188 6.19 18.52 -20.65
N MET A 189 6.58 18.12 -21.86
CA MET A 189 5.69 17.44 -22.81
C MET A 189 5.26 16.05 -22.31
N ILE A 190 6.19 15.26 -21.76
CA ILE A 190 5.91 13.92 -21.20
C ILE A 190 4.95 14.06 -20.01
N ALA A 191 5.25 14.96 -19.06
CA ALA A 191 4.38 15.23 -17.91
C ALA A 191 2.96 15.69 -18.31
N GLY A 192 2.85 16.54 -19.34
CA GLY A 192 1.56 16.96 -19.91
C GLY A 192 0.75 15.78 -20.47
N TYR A 193 1.35 14.96 -21.33
CA TYR A 193 0.66 13.78 -21.88
C TYR A 193 0.26 12.78 -20.79
N SER A 194 1.11 12.57 -19.78
CA SER A 194 0.77 11.75 -18.61
C SER A 194 -0.38 12.33 -17.78
N LYS A 195 -0.48 13.66 -17.62
CA LYS A 195 -1.59 14.32 -16.93
C LYS A 195 -2.91 14.24 -17.72
N CYS A 196 -2.83 14.28 -19.05
CA CYS A 196 -3.99 14.13 -19.96
C CYS A 196 -4.38 12.66 -20.23
N GLY A 197 -3.69 11.69 -19.64
CA GLY A 197 -3.97 10.25 -19.82
C GLY A 197 -3.50 9.61 -21.13
N ASP A 198 -2.97 10.38 -22.09
CA ASP A 198 -2.33 9.84 -23.30
C ASP A 198 -0.88 9.40 -23.02
N VAL A 199 -0.75 8.39 -22.16
CA VAL A 199 0.56 7.81 -21.79
C VAL A 199 1.23 7.11 -22.99
N LYS A 200 0.48 6.79 -24.05
CA LYS A 200 1.04 6.28 -25.32
C LYS A 200 1.87 7.35 -26.02
N SER A 201 1.37 8.59 -26.12
CA SER A 201 2.16 9.73 -26.64
C SER A 201 3.29 10.11 -25.70
N ALA A 202 3.08 10.06 -24.38
CA ALA A 202 4.14 10.28 -23.39
C ALA A 202 5.33 9.32 -23.61
N ARG A 203 5.05 8.01 -23.73
CA ARG A 203 6.09 6.99 -23.97
C ARG A 203 6.84 7.22 -25.28
N LYS A 204 6.13 7.50 -26.38
CA LYS A 204 6.74 7.79 -27.68
C LYS A 204 7.68 9.00 -27.67
N LEU A 205 7.46 9.98 -26.79
CA LEU A 205 8.38 11.11 -26.60
C LEU A 205 9.53 10.75 -25.66
N PHE A 206 9.27 9.99 -24.59
CA PHE A 206 10.31 9.46 -23.71
C PHE A 206 11.35 8.63 -24.49
N ASP A 207 10.91 7.70 -25.35
CA ASP A 207 11.81 6.85 -26.13
C ASP A 207 12.71 7.68 -27.06
N LYS A 208 12.11 8.66 -27.75
CA LYS A 208 12.80 9.60 -28.67
C LYS A 208 13.71 10.62 -27.99
N MET A 209 13.70 10.71 -26.66
CA MET A 209 14.50 11.67 -25.92
C MET A 209 15.98 11.24 -25.94
N PRO A 210 16.92 12.09 -26.42
CA PRO A 210 18.32 11.70 -26.64
C PRO A 210 19.08 11.45 -25.33
N GLU A 211 18.84 12.28 -24.31
CA GLU A 211 19.39 12.12 -22.96
C GLU A 211 18.25 11.92 -21.96
N LYS A 212 18.27 10.82 -21.20
CA LYS A 212 17.28 10.52 -20.18
C LYS A 212 17.91 10.68 -18.80
N ASN A 213 17.26 11.42 -17.91
CA ASN A 213 17.72 11.59 -16.52
C ASN A 213 16.66 11.09 -15.53
N LEU A 214 17.03 10.95 -14.26
CA LEU A 214 16.16 10.40 -13.22
C LEU A 214 14.80 11.12 -13.10
N VAL A 215 14.74 12.43 -13.40
CA VAL A 215 13.49 13.20 -13.43
C VAL A 215 12.56 12.73 -14.54
N THR A 216 13.09 12.50 -15.75
CA THR A 216 12.30 11.98 -16.88
C THR A 216 11.79 10.56 -16.65
N TRP A 217 12.62 9.69 -16.06
CA TRP A 217 12.23 8.35 -15.64
C TRP A 217 11.13 8.39 -14.57
N SER A 218 11.29 9.21 -13.53
CA SER A 218 10.29 9.39 -12.47
C SER A 218 8.94 9.85 -13.02
N ILE A 219 8.94 10.83 -13.94
CA ILE A 219 7.70 11.32 -14.57
C ILE A 219 7.03 10.25 -15.42
N MET A 220 7.80 9.44 -16.17
CA MET A 220 7.22 8.40 -17.01
C MET A 220 6.66 7.23 -16.18
N ILE A 221 7.37 6.79 -15.13
CA ILE A 221 6.90 5.78 -14.16
C ILE A 221 5.65 6.29 -13.42
N SER A 222 5.69 7.53 -12.88
CA SER A 222 4.54 8.18 -12.24
C SER A 222 3.37 8.40 -13.22
N GLY A 223 3.66 8.61 -14.50
CA GLY A 223 2.68 8.77 -15.57
C GLY A 223 1.95 7.47 -15.90
N TYR A 224 2.66 6.33 -15.95
CA TYR A 224 2.02 5.03 -16.03
C TYR A 224 1.22 4.68 -14.76
N ALA A 225 1.77 5.01 -13.58
CA ALA A 225 1.12 4.80 -12.28
C ALA A 225 -0.26 5.50 -12.17
N LYS A 226 -0.29 6.81 -12.47
CA LYS A 226 -1.50 7.65 -12.37
C LYS A 226 -2.60 7.25 -13.35
N ASN A 227 -2.27 6.50 -14.40
CA ASN A 227 -3.19 6.07 -15.46
C ASN A 227 -3.43 4.56 -15.46
N SER A 228 -3.19 3.91 -14.33
CA SER A 228 -3.50 2.49 -14.10
C SER A 228 -2.81 1.50 -15.05
N ARG A 229 -1.56 1.80 -15.47
CA ARG A 229 -0.73 0.95 -16.33
C ARG A 229 0.47 0.41 -15.57
N PHE A 230 0.18 -0.32 -14.49
CA PHE A 230 1.17 -0.76 -13.51
C PHE A 230 2.17 -1.78 -14.08
N ASP A 231 1.71 -2.63 -15.00
CA ASP A 231 2.52 -3.51 -15.84
C ASP A 231 3.72 -2.77 -16.46
N LYS A 232 3.43 -1.68 -17.18
CA LYS A 232 4.43 -0.89 -17.90
C LYS A 232 5.26 0.01 -16.99
N ALA A 233 4.71 0.37 -15.83
CA ALA A 233 5.44 1.13 -14.82
C ALA A 233 6.52 0.26 -14.14
N VAL A 234 6.22 -1.00 -13.84
CA VAL A 234 7.18 -1.97 -13.31
C VAL A 234 8.20 -2.36 -14.37
N GLU A 235 7.77 -2.65 -15.60
CA GLU A 235 8.65 -2.88 -16.76
C GLU A 235 9.66 -1.73 -16.92
N LEU A 236 9.19 -0.48 -16.91
CA LEU A 236 10.06 0.70 -17.05
C LEU A 236 10.99 0.90 -15.84
N PHE A 237 10.56 0.53 -14.63
CA PHE A 237 11.40 0.55 -13.43
C PHE A 237 12.51 -0.52 -13.48
N GLN A 238 12.24 -1.69 -14.09
CA GLN A 238 13.26 -2.70 -14.35
C GLN A 238 14.27 -2.23 -15.41
N VAL A 239 13.83 -1.53 -16.45
CA VAL A 239 14.75 -0.93 -17.44
C VAL A 239 15.64 0.14 -16.78
N LEU A 240 15.08 1.02 -15.93
CA LEU A 240 15.84 2.00 -15.13
C LEU A 240 16.96 1.33 -14.31
N GLN A 241 16.67 0.18 -13.69
CA GLN A 241 17.66 -0.61 -12.94
C GLN A 241 18.72 -1.22 -13.86
N SER A 242 18.34 -1.73 -15.03
CA SER A 242 19.28 -2.30 -16.01
C SER A 242 20.23 -1.28 -16.62
N GLU A 243 19.84 0.00 -16.67
CA GLU A 243 20.69 1.13 -17.04
C GLU A 243 21.58 1.62 -15.87
N GLY A 244 21.55 0.97 -14.71
CA GLY A 244 22.39 1.29 -13.55
C GLY A 244 21.98 2.56 -12.78
N VAL A 245 20.80 3.12 -13.04
CA VAL A 245 20.36 4.38 -12.45
C VAL A 245 19.70 4.14 -11.09
N ARG A 246 20.39 4.47 -9.99
CA ARG A 246 19.86 4.37 -8.61
C ARG A 246 18.60 5.21 -8.46
N ALA A 247 17.49 4.56 -8.10
CA ALA A 247 16.20 5.22 -7.88
C ALA A 247 16.23 6.12 -6.63
N ASN A 248 15.66 7.33 -6.73
CA ASN A 248 15.51 8.24 -5.59
C ASN A 248 14.15 8.08 -4.90
N GLU A 249 13.98 8.79 -3.78
CA GLU A 249 12.74 8.85 -3.01
C GLU A 249 11.51 9.13 -3.91
N THR A 250 11.59 10.01 -4.90
CA THR A 250 10.45 10.33 -5.78
C THR A 250 10.02 9.15 -6.68
N VAL A 251 10.99 8.37 -7.19
CA VAL A 251 10.70 7.12 -7.93
C VAL A 251 10.14 6.08 -6.96
N MET A 252 10.75 5.92 -5.78
CA MET A 252 10.30 4.93 -4.78
C MET A 252 8.92 5.25 -4.22
N VAL A 253 8.60 6.52 -3.94
CA VAL A 253 7.25 6.99 -3.58
C VAL A 253 6.27 6.81 -4.73
N SER A 254 6.71 6.97 -5.99
CA SER A 254 5.87 6.63 -7.14
C SER A 254 5.60 5.13 -7.23
N VAL A 255 6.56 4.26 -6.90
CA VAL A 255 6.37 2.80 -6.80
C VAL A 255 5.52 2.41 -5.59
N ILE A 256 5.68 3.04 -4.42
CA ILE A 256 4.78 2.88 -3.26
C ILE A 256 3.37 3.31 -3.63
N SER A 257 3.22 4.41 -4.37
CA SER A 257 1.94 4.88 -4.87
C SER A 257 1.38 3.96 -5.97
N MET A 258 2.23 3.36 -6.82
CA MET A 258 1.81 2.32 -7.75
C MET A 258 1.26 1.10 -7.02
N VAL A 259 1.92 0.64 -5.95
CA VAL A 259 1.38 -0.42 -5.11
C VAL A 259 0.05 0.03 -4.52
N LYS A 260 -0.02 1.20 -3.84
CA LYS A 260 -1.25 1.76 -3.25
C LYS A 260 -2.38 2.13 -4.24
N MET A 261 -2.08 2.33 -5.53
CA MET A 261 -3.05 2.70 -6.57
C MET A 261 -3.41 1.55 -7.51
N SER A 262 -2.52 0.58 -7.74
CA SER A 262 -2.86 -0.72 -8.33
C SER A 262 -3.78 -1.47 -7.39
N MET A 263 -3.44 -1.43 -6.10
CA MET A 263 -4.36 -1.61 -4.99
C MET A 263 -5.68 -0.87 -5.24
N LYS A 264 -5.78 0.46 -5.44
CA LYS A 264 -7.11 1.10 -5.63
C LYS A 264 -7.98 0.61 -6.82
N ALA A 265 -7.51 -0.30 -7.67
CA ALA A 265 -8.35 -1.10 -8.58
C ALA A 265 -8.49 -2.58 -8.11
N VAL A 266 -7.39 -3.23 -7.72
CA VAL A 266 -7.33 -4.64 -7.28
C VAL A 266 -7.99 -4.84 -5.91
N MET A 267 -7.81 -3.90 -4.97
CA MET A 267 -8.50 -3.78 -3.68
C MET A 267 -10.01 -3.85 -3.80
N LYS A 268 -10.65 -3.40 -4.89
CA LYS A 268 -12.13 -3.52 -4.94
C LYS A 268 -12.58 -4.99 -4.87
N GLU A 269 -11.71 -5.92 -5.25
CA GLU A 269 -11.93 -7.37 -5.11
C GLU A 269 -11.07 -7.97 -3.98
N MET A 270 -9.79 -7.60 -3.88
CA MET A 270 -8.86 -8.10 -2.85
C MET A 270 -9.02 -7.45 -1.47
N ASN A 271 -9.44 -6.19 -1.32
CA ASN A 271 -9.87 -5.66 -0.03
C ASN A 271 -11.25 -6.18 0.35
N GLN A 272 -12.12 -6.61 -0.56
CA GLN A 272 -13.25 -7.41 -0.10
C GLN A 272 -12.72 -8.70 0.53
N CYS A 273 -11.80 -9.42 -0.11
CA CYS A 273 -11.21 -10.62 0.50
C CYS A 273 -10.40 -10.35 1.78
N ASN A 274 -9.67 -9.23 1.88
CA ASN A 274 -8.82 -8.88 3.02
C ASN A 274 -9.57 -8.13 4.12
N GLN A 275 -10.65 -7.39 3.84
CA GLN A 275 -11.58 -6.93 4.87
C GLN A 275 -12.45 -8.10 5.32
N ASP A 276 -12.93 -8.98 4.42
CA ASP A 276 -13.54 -10.25 4.82
C ASP A 276 -12.56 -11.08 5.68
N TRP A 277 -11.24 -10.99 5.46
CA TRP A 277 -10.19 -11.61 6.28
C TRP A 277 -9.99 -10.91 7.63
N ASP A 278 -9.82 -9.60 7.64
CA ASP A 278 -9.49 -8.81 8.82
C ASP A 278 -10.73 -8.61 9.70
N ASP A 279 -11.91 -8.37 9.13
CA ASP A 279 -13.21 -8.43 9.79
C ASP A 279 -13.60 -9.89 10.13
N GLY A 280 -13.05 -10.87 9.41
CA GLY A 280 -13.23 -12.30 9.67
C GLY A 280 -12.42 -12.81 10.85
N ASN A 281 -11.23 -12.27 11.05
CA ASN A 281 -10.36 -12.53 12.19
C ASN A 281 -10.64 -11.57 13.36
N ALA A 282 -11.18 -10.38 13.11
CA ALA A 282 -11.90 -9.58 14.11
C ALA A 282 -13.25 -10.21 14.50
N ALA A 283 -13.74 -11.18 13.73
CA ALA A 283 -14.83 -12.12 14.05
C ALA A 283 -14.32 -13.55 14.37
N GLY A 284 -13.01 -13.76 14.54
CA GLY A 284 -12.38 -15.08 14.56
C GLY A 284 -10.99 -15.03 15.17
N ILE A 285 -10.92 -15.24 16.48
CA ILE A 285 -9.81 -14.87 17.36
C ILE A 285 -8.43 -15.38 16.90
N THR A 286 -7.69 -14.52 16.18
CA THR A 286 -6.34 -14.84 15.69
C THR A 286 -5.45 -13.59 15.57
N VAL A 287 -4.15 -13.86 15.38
CA VAL A 287 -3.01 -12.95 15.58
C VAL A 287 -2.95 -11.73 14.66
N THR A 288 -3.61 -11.76 13.50
CA THR A 288 -3.38 -10.79 12.41
C THR A 288 -3.67 -9.35 12.83
N GLY A 289 -4.87 -9.10 13.38
CA GLY A 289 -5.27 -7.75 13.82
C GLY A 289 -4.37 -7.15 14.92
N ALA A 290 -3.76 -8.00 15.75
CA ALA A 290 -2.83 -7.57 16.78
C ALA A 290 -1.49 -7.10 16.18
N VAL A 291 -0.92 -7.86 15.24
CA VAL A 291 0.31 -7.47 14.50
C VAL A 291 0.09 -6.17 13.72
N ASP A 292 -1.08 -6.04 13.08
CA ASP A 292 -1.45 -4.82 12.34
C ASP A 292 -1.61 -3.59 13.25
N SER A 293 -2.12 -3.78 14.48
CA SER A 293 -2.19 -2.70 15.48
C SER A 293 -0.80 -2.16 15.88
N CYS A 294 0.22 -3.02 15.98
CA CYS A 294 1.59 -2.64 16.29
C CYS A 294 2.31 -1.95 15.13
N SER A 295 2.16 -2.47 13.90
CA SER A 295 2.85 -1.94 12.70
C SER A 295 2.51 -0.46 12.41
N TRP A 296 1.26 -0.06 12.68
CA TRP A 296 0.78 1.32 12.47
C TRP A 296 0.94 2.23 13.70
N ARG A 297 0.65 1.77 14.93
CA ARG A 297 0.72 2.65 16.12
C ARG A 297 2.15 3.04 16.52
N GLY A 298 3.16 2.25 16.15
CA GLY A 298 4.56 2.51 16.51
C GLY A 298 5.22 3.72 15.83
N ARG A 299 4.68 4.24 14.72
CA ARG A 299 5.37 5.26 13.89
C ARG A 299 5.01 6.72 14.24
N GLY A 300 4.18 6.93 15.25
CA GLY A 300 3.69 8.27 15.65
C GLY A 300 4.56 9.07 16.61
N ARG A 301 5.65 8.48 17.18
CA ARG A 301 6.54 9.19 18.12
C ARG A 301 8.01 8.96 17.77
N ALA A 302 8.78 10.05 17.84
CA ALA A 302 10.14 10.14 17.35
C ALA A 302 11.12 9.22 18.08
N VAL A 303 11.96 8.51 17.31
CA VAL A 303 13.23 7.96 17.79
C VAL A 303 14.35 8.92 17.41
N ARG A 304 14.58 9.94 18.26
CA ARG A 304 15.88 10.65 18.31
C ARG A 304 16.88 9.78 19.08
N GLY A 305 17.25 8.64 18.50
CA GLY A 305 18.31 7.77 19.03
C GLY A 305 19.68 8.37 18.73
N ARG A 306 20.51 8.60 19.76
CA ARG A 306 21.86 9.14 19.61
C ARG A 306 22.85 8.04 19.16
N GLY A 307 22.89 7.74 17.87
CA GLY A 307 24.03 7.06 17.24
C GLY A 307 25.14 8.04 16.88
N ARG A 308 26.42 7.68 17.09
CA ARG A 308 27.55 8.56 16.75
C ARG A 308 27.67 8.73 15.24
N ALA A 309 27.82 9.97 14.79
CA ALA A 309 27.97 10.29 13.37
C ALA A 309 29.33 9.82 12.83
N VAL A 310 29.30 9.02 11.76
CA VAL A 310 30.45 8.71 10.90
C VAL A 310 29.99 8.89 9.45
N GLY A 311 30.74 9.66 8.65
CA GLY A 311 30.63 9.70 7.18
C GLY A 311 29.36 10.35 6.61
N ARG A 312 29.51 11.44 5.85
CA ARG A 312 28.43 11.98 5.00
C ARG A 312 28.24 11.03 3.80
N GLY A 313 27.05 10.46 3.60
CA GLY A 313 26.82 9.55 2.47
C GLY A 313 25.37 9.06 2.26
N ASP A 314 24.80 8.30 3.20
CA ASP A 314 23.53 7.57 3.00
C ASP A 314 22.66 7.56 4.28
N THR A 315 21.76 8.54 4.47
CA THR A 315 20.85 8.57 5.65
C THR A 315 19.38 8.19 5.37
N ASP A 316 18.99 8.06 4.09
CA ASP A 316 17.57 8.16 3.69
C ASP A 316 16.96 6.87 3.10
N SER A 317 17.63 5.72 3.24
CA SER A 317 17.17 4.42 2.70
C SER A 317 16.19 3.66 3.63
N TRP A 318 16.45 3.67 4.94
CA TRP A 318 15.85 2.75 5.92
C TRP A 318 14.33 2.89 6.14
N SER A 319 13.77 4.08 5.89
CA SER A 319 12.34 4.36 6.12
C SER A 319 11.42 3.90 4.98
N THR A 320 11.98 3.67 3.78
CA THR A 320 11.21 3.56 2.52
C THR A 320 10.80 2.11 2.18
N TYR A 321 11.63 1.11 2.51
CA TYR A 321 11.39 -0.29 2.13
C TYR A 321 10.37 -1.03 3.01
N PRO A 322 10.36 -0.92 4.35
CA PRO A 322 9.39 -1.64 5.18
C PRO A 322 7.91 -1.36 4.83
N PRO A 323 7.49 -0.13 4.45
CA PRO A 323 6.14 0.12 3.94
C PRO A 323 5.80 -0.62 2.62
N ILE A 324 6.77 -0.81 1.73
CA ILE A 324 6.56 -1.56 0.46
C ILE A 324 6.29 -3.02 0.78
N ILE A 325 7.18 -3.62 1.59
CA ILE A 325 7.13 -5.02 1.96
C ILE A 325 5.88 -5.34 2.78
N SER A 326 5.50 -4.48 3.74
CA SER A 326 4.21 -4.61 4.46
C SER A 326 3.00 -4.48 3.54
N SER A 327 3.05 -3.63 2.49
CA SER A 327 1.97 -3.57 1.49
C SER A 327 1.89 -4.86 0.66
N CYS A 328 3.01 -5.50 0.33
CA CYS A 328 3.04 -6.82 -0.29
C CYS A 328 2.48 -7.91 0.63
N ALA A 329 2.79 -7.84 1.95
CA ALA A 329 2.29 -8.75 2.97
C ALA A 329 0.77 -8.74 3.06
N HIS A 330 0.16 -7.54 3.13
CA HIS A 330 -1.30 -7.39 3.13
C HIS A 330 -1.96 -7.95 1.87
N LEU A 331 -1.31 -7.84 0.70
CA LEU A 331 -1.85 -8.36 -0.55
C LEU A 331 -1.64 -9.87 -0.77
N GLY A 332 -0.79 -10.52 0.01
CA GLY A 332 -0.29 -11.86 -0.33
C GLY A 332 0.50 -11.87 -1.66
N ALA A 333 1.07 -10.73 -2.07
CA ALA A 333 1.65 -10.53 -3.39
C ALA A 333 3.11 -11.04 -3.48
N LEU A 334 3.28 -12.36 -3.37
CA LEU A 334 4.59 -13.03 -3.24
C LEU A 334 5.61 -12.57 -4.30
N GLU A 335 5.26 -12.60 -5.59
CA GLU A 335 6.19 -12.22 -6.67
C GLU A 335 6.72 -10.78 -6.53
N LEU A 336 5.90 -9.85 -6.04
CA LEU A 336 6.28 -8.45 -5.85
C LEU A 336 7.14 -8.30 -4.59
N GLY A 337 6.80 -9.03 -3.52
CA GLY A 337 7.61 -9.10 -2.30
C GLY A 337 8.99 -9.69 -2.55
N GLU A 338 9.09 -10.76 -3.35
CA GLU A 338 10.35 -11.38 -3.76
C GLU A 338 11.22 -10.43 -4.59
N LYS A 339 10.64 -9.76 -5.60
CA LYS A 339 11.37 -8.73 -6.39
C LYS A 339 11.83 -7.55 -5.53
N ALA A 340 11.05 -7.18 -4.51
CA ALA A 340 11.45 -6.15 -3.54
C ALA A 340 12.58 -6.62 -2.62
N HIS A 341 12.57 -7.88 -2.17
CA HIS A 341 13.63 -8.47 -1.36
C HIS A 341 14.94 -8.61 -2.15
N GLU A 342 14.87 -9.17 -3.36
CA GLU A 342 16.02 -9.28 -4.27
C GLU A 342 16.65 -7.91 -4.58
N TYR A 343 15.84 -6.85 -4.68
CA TYR A 343 16.37 -5.49 -4.84
C TYR A 343 17.12 -5.00 -3.59
N VAL A 344 16.66 -5.32 -2.38
CA VAL A 344 17.36 -5.00 -1.12
C VAL A 344 18.72 -5.70 -1.09
N GLU A 345 18.76 -6.99 -1.39
CA GLU A 345 19.98 -7.81 -1.46
C GLU A 345 20.96 -7.27 -2.52
N ARG A 346 20.50 -7.08 -3.77
CA ARG A 346 21.35 -6.61 -4.89
C ARG A 346 21.95 -5.21 -4.70
N ASN A 347 21.35 -4.36 -3.87
CA ASN A 347 21.85 -3.00 -3.59
C ASN A 347 22.70 -2.93 -2.31
N ASN A 348 23.04 -4.06 -1.69
CA ASN A 348 23.72 -4.14 -0.39
C ASN A 348 23.09 -3.22 0.67
N LEU A 349 21.75 -3.16 0.70
CA LEU A 349 21.03 -2.41 1.72
C LEU A 349 20.95 -3.31 2.97
N ASP A 350 21.61 -2.89 4.06
CA ASP A 350 21.59 -3.65 5.32
C ASP A 350 20.16 -4.01 5.72
N VAL A 351 19.89 -5.31 5.83
CA VAL A 351 18.65 -5.85 6.37
C VAL A 351 18.66 -5.67 7.88
N ASN A 352 18.41 -4.43 8.30
CA ASN A 352 18.20 -4.10 9.70
C ASN A 352 16.97 -4.84 10.24
N LEU A 353 16.90 -4.97 11.56
CA LEU A 353 15.84 -5.70 12.28
C LEU A 353 14.41 -5.28 11.86
N ILE A 354 14.19 -4.01 11.52
CA ILE A 354 12.88 -3.50 11.07
C ILE A 354 12.52 -4.06 9.68
N LEU A 355 13.48 -4.03 8.77
CA LEU A 355 13.32 -4.55 7.40
C LEU A 355 13.19 -6.08 7.41
N GLY A 356 14.03 -6.76 8.18
CA GLY A 356 13.98 -8.21 8.41
C GLY A 356 12.63 -8.67 8.96
N THR A 357 12.14 -8.03 10.02
CA THR A 357 10.81 -8.34 10.60
C THR A 357 9.68 -8.12 9.60
N ALA A 358 9.73 -7.06 8.79
CA ALA A 358 8.73 -6.83 7.74
C ALA A 358 8.78 -7.92 6.65
N LEU A 359 9.97 -8.41 6.30
CA LEU A 359 10.16 -9.50 5.34
C LEU A 359 9.62 -10.84 5.87
N VAL A 360 9.82 -11.14 7.16
CA VAL A 360 9.23 -12.32 7.83
C VAL A 360 7.70 -12.29 7.75
N ASP A 361 7.07 -11.18 8.15
CA ASP A 361 5.60 -11.01 8.04
C ASP A 361 5.12 -11.10 6.58
N MET A 362 5.86 -10.52 5.63
CA MET A 362 5.53 -10.60 4.20
C MET A 362 5.58 -12.02 3.66
N TYR A 363 6.66 -12.76 3.89
CA TYR A 363 6.78 -14.13 3.42
C TYR A 363 5.75 -15.06 4.07
N ALA A 364 5.46 -14.89 5.36
CA ALA A 364 4.40 -15.62 6.05
C ALA A 364 3.00 -15.33 5.45
N ARG A 365 2.60 -14.05 5.35
CA ARG A 365 1.29 -13.65 4.80
C ARG A 365 1.12 -13.92 3.30
N CYS A 366 2.23 -14.10 2.57
CA CYS A 366 2.25 -14.53 1.16
C CYS A 366 2.23 -16.06 0.95
N GLY A 367 2.20 -16.87 2.01
CA GLY A 367 2.17 -18.33 1.86
C GLY A 367 3.51 -18.95 1.45
N CYS A 368 4.62 -18.44 2.02
CA CYS A 368 5.96 -19.02 1.86
C CYS A 368 6.74 -18.91 3.18
N ILE A 369 6.30 -19.67 4.19
CA ILE A 369 6.88 -19.64 5.54
C ILE A 369 8.34 -20.13 5.57
N GLU A 370 8.76 -20.93 4.59
CA GLU A 370 10.14 -21.42 4.44
C GLU A 370 11.10 -20.25 4.20
N LYS A 371 10.68 -19.25 3.41
CA LYS A 371 11.46 -18.01 3.22
C LYS A 371 11.38 -17.10 4.44
N ALA A 372 10.24 -17.06 5.13
CA ALA A 372 10.12 -16.31 6.38
C ALA A 372 11.09 -16.83 7.46
N ILE A 373 11.17 -18.16 7.63
CA ILE A 373 12.13 -18.83 8.53
C ILE A 373 13.56 -18.46 8.13
N ARG A 374 13.95 -18.61 6.85
CA ARG A 374 15.31 -18.28 6.39
C ARG A 374 15.70 -16.82 6.65
N VAL A 375 14.79 -15.88 6.40
CA VAL A 375 15.03 -14.45 6.69
C VAL A 375 15.20 -14.24 8.20
N PHE A 376 14.39 -14.88 9.02
CA PHE A 376 14.47 -14.82 10.48
C PHE A 376 15.77 -15.45 11.04
N GLU A 377 16.18 -16.60 10.53
CA GLU A 377 17.44 -17.28 10.85
C GLU A 377 18.67 -16.48 10.38
N GLY A 378 18.53 -15.68 9.33
CA GLY A 378 19.54 -14.74 8.85
C GLY A 378 19.68 -13.43 9.64
N LEU A 379 18.77 -13.11 10.58
CA LEU A 379 18.87 -11.86 11.35
C LEU A 379 20.05 -11.89 12.36
N PRO A 380 20.89 -10.84 12.41
CA PRO A 380 22.03 -10.79 13.33
C PRO A 380 21.60 -10.58 14.79
N GLU A 381 20.50 -9.86 15.00
CA GLU A 381 19.82 -9.67 16.29
C GLU A 381 18.33 -9.95 16.11
N ARG A 382 17.66 -10.42 17.16
CA ARG A 382 16.22 -10.74 17.15
C ARG A 382 15.56 -10.13 18.37
N ASP A 383 14.55 -9.30 18.17
CA ASP A 383 13.71 -8.76 19.24
C ASP A 383 12.38 -9.52 19.38
N THR A 384 11.66 -9.22 20.46
CA THR A 384 10.29 -9.72 20.72
C THR A 384 9.36 -9.64 19.51
N LEU A 385 9.48 -8.60 18.66
CA LEU A 385 8.62 -8.41 17.50
C LEU A 385 8.96 -9.43 16.39
N SER A 386 10.24 -9.58 16.04
CA SER A 386 10.70 -10.56 15.04
C SER A 386 10.29 -11.99 15.38
N TRP A 387 10.48 -12.41 16.64
CA TRP A 387 10.02 -13.71 17.14
C TRP A 387 8.49 -13.85 17.04
N THR A 388 7.75 -12.83 17.48
CA THR A 388 6.27 -12.84 17.43
C THR A 388 5.75 -12.93 16.00
N SER A 389 6.36 -12.22 15.04
CA SER A 389 6.01 -12.30 13.62
C SER A 389 6.22 -13.70 13.04
N LEU A 390 7.31 -14.40 13.41
CA LEU A 390 7.52 -15.77 12.95
C LEU A 390 6.53 -16.75 13.59
N ILE A 391 6.34 -16.70 14.91
CA ILE A 391 5.40 -17.57 15.65
C ILE A 391 3.97 -17.38 15.12
N ALA A 392 3.56 -16.14 14.85
CA ALA A 392 2.28 -15.82 14.21
C ALA A 392 2.16 -16.43 12.80
N GLY A 393 3.22 -16.36 11.99
CA GLY A 393 3.29 -16.99 10.67
C GLY A 393 3.13 -18.51 10.74
N LEU A 394 3.83 -19.17 11.67
CA LEU A 394 3.74 -20.62 11.86
C LEU A 394 2.35 -21.06 12.30
N ALA A 395 1.72 -20.33 13.23
CA ALA A 395 0.35 -20.56 13.67
C ALA A 395 -0.68 -20.45 12.52
N LEU A 396 -0.50 -19.45 11.64
CA LEU A 396 -1.30 -19.25 10.44
C LEU A 396 -1.10 -20.33 9.37
N HIS A 397 -0.04 -21.13 9.43
CA HIS A 397 0.28 -22.20 8.48
C HIS A 397 -0.04 -23.61 9.01
N GLY A 398 -0.46 -23.72 10.27
CA GLY A 398 -0.76 -24.98 10.95
C GLY A 398 0.45 -25.65 11.60
N TYR A 399 1.63 -25.04 11.56
CA TYR A 399 2.87 -25.62 12.09
C TYR A 399 3.01 -25.40 13.61
N ALA A 400 2.08 -26.00 14.38
CA ALA A 400 1.94 -25.80 15.82
C ALA A 400 3.20 -26.18 16.62
N GLU A 401 3.76 -27.36 16.37
CA GLU A 401 4.99 -27.84 17.04
C GLU A 401 6.19 -26.91 16.80
N MET A 402 6.32 -26.38 15.58
CA MET A 402 7.38 -25.41 15.26
C MET A 402 7.12 -24.08 15.97
N ALA A 403 5.87 -23.62 16.05
CA ALA A 403 5.52 -22.40 16.78
C ALA A 403 5.86 -22.52 18.29
N LEU A 404 5.61 -23.69 18.90
CA LEU A 404 6.01 -24.00 20.28
C LEU A 404 7.53 -24.00 20.44
N LYS A 405 8.26 -24.68 19.56
CA LYS A 405 9.73 -24.68 19.58
C LYS A 405 10.32 -23.26 19.53
N TYR A 406 9.88 -22.43 18.58
CA TYR A 406 10.36 -21.04 18.50
C TYR A 406 9.89 -20.17 19.68
N PHE A 407 8.75 -20.47 20.31
CA PHE A 407 8.33 -19.80 21.55
C PHE A 407 9.23 -20.18 22.75
N GLU A 408 9.57 -21.46 22.90
CA GLU A 408 10.50 -21.92 23.94
C GLU A 408 11.91 -21.35 23.72
N GLU A 409 12.42 -21.34 22.48
CA GLU A 409 13.68 -20.67 22.13
C GLU A 409 13.64 -19.17 22.48
N MET A 410 12.55 -18.46 22.15
CA MET A 410 12.36 -17.06 22.50
C MET A 410 12.47 -16.83 24.02
N VAL A 411 11.77 -17.63 24.83
CA VAL A 411 11.80 -17.53 26.30
C VAL A 411 13.21 -17.85 26.82
N ASN A 412 13.89 -18.87 26.26
CA ASN A 412 15.26 -19.23 26.63
C ASN A 412 16.30 -18.15 26.31
N THR A 413 16.03 -17.24 25.36
CA THR A 413 16.88 -16.04 25.15
C THR A 413 16.68 -14.94 26.19
N GLY A 414 15.77 -15.12 27.16
CA GLY A 414 15.44 -14.12 28.18
C GLY A 414 14.53 -12.99 27.69
N LEU A 415 13.97 -13.10 26.48
CA LEU A 415 12.99 -12.16 25.95
C LEU A 415 11.62 -12.43 26.56
N THR A 416 10.99 -11.39 27.12
CA THR A 416 9.62 -11.50 27.63
C THR A 416 8.61 -11.55 26.47
N PRO A 417 7.77 -12.60 26.39
CA PRO A 417 6.65 -12.64 25.45
C PRO A 417 5.65 -11.53 25.71
N ARG A 418 4.96 -11.10 24.66
CA ARG A 418 3.88 -10.12 24.74
C ARG A 418 2.53 -10.82 24.60
N ASP A 419 1.49 -10.08 24.93
CA ASP A 419 0.09 -10.42 24.66
C ASP A 419 -0.13 -10.98 23.24
N ILE A 420 0.47 -10.39 22.21
CA ILE A 420 0.38 -10.83 20.82
C ILE A 420 1.05 -12.20 20.62
N THR A 421 2.18 -12.43 21.30
CA THR A 421 2.89 -13.72 21.27
C THR A 421 2.03 -14.82 21.90
N PHE A 422 1.33 -14.53 23.00
CA PHE A 422 0.38 -15.46 23.61
C PHE A 422 -0.83 -15.74 22.72
N THR A 423 -1.40 -14.74 22.05
CA THR A 423 -2.44 -14.97 21.02
C THR A 423 -1.93 -15.86 19.89
N ALA A 424 -0.67 -15.66 19.46
CA ALA A 424 -0.05 -16.48 18.42
C ALA A 424 0.06 -17.95 18.81
N ILE A 425 0.60 -18.22 20.00
CA ILE A 425 0.84 -19.60 20.43
C ILE A 425 -0.45 -20.33 20.84
N LEU A 426 -1.43 -19.63 21.44
CA LEU A 426 -2.75 -20.23 21.72
C LEU A 426 -3.50 -20.57 20.42
N SER A 427 -3.38 -19.73 19.38
CA SER A 427 -3.91 -20.04 18.05
C SER A 427 -3.19 -21.24 17.42
N ALA A 428 -1.87 -21.36 17.60
CA ALA A 428 -1.10 -22.53 17.18
C ALA A 428 -1.59 -23.81 17.88
N CYS A 429 -1.75 -23.79 19.21
CA CYS A 429 -2.30 -24.91 19.97
C CYS A 429 -3.72 -25.28 19.51
N SER A 430 -4.58 -24.29 19.24
CA SER A 430 -5.93 -24.53 18.68
C SER A 430 -5.90 -25.21 17.31
N HIS A 431 -4.96 -24.83 16.46
CA HIS A 431 -4.79 -25.45 15.14
C HIS A 431 -4.12 -26.84 15.20
N GLY A 432 -3.28 -27.11 16.19
CA GLY A 432 -2.63 -28.41 16.40
C GLY A 432 -3.40 -29.39 17.30
N GLY A 433 -4.48 -28.96 17.96
CA GLY A 433 -5.23 -29.78 18.92
C GLY A 433 -4.54 -30.02 20.26
N LEU A 434 -3.57 -29.18 20.60
CA LEU A 434 -2.75 -29.30 21.82
C LEU A 434 -3.47 -28.71 23.03
N VAL A 435 -4.55 -29.37 23.47
CA VAL A 435 -5.47 -28.86 24.51
C VAL A 435 -4.76 -28.59 25.83
N GLU A 436 -4.02 -29.57 26.35
CA GLU A 436 -3.32 -29.47 27.63
C GLU A 436 -2.29 -28.33 27.59
N LYS A 437 -1.43 -28.31 26.57
CA LYS A 437 -0.42 -27.25 26.38
C LYS A 437 -1.04 -25.87 26.19
N GLY A 438 -2.17 -25.77 25.49
CA GLY A 438 -2.89 -24.50 25.32
C GLY A 438 -3.48 -23.97 26.63
N LEU A 439 -3.96 -24.84 27.52
CA LEU A 439 -4.44 -24.45 28.84
C LEU A 439 -3.30 -24.06 29.78
N GLU A 440 -2.20 -24.84 29.82
CA GLU A 440 -0.97 -24.47 30.56
C GLU A 440 -0.48 -23.07 30.17
N ILE A 441 -0.38 -22.81 28.86
CA ILE A 441 0.06 -21.50 28.37
C ILE A 441 -0.94 -20.41 28.77
N PHE A 442 -2.25 -20.65 28.67
CA PHE A 442 -3.24 -19.65 29.07
C PHE A 442 -3.15 -19.29 30.57
N GLU A 443 -2.86 -20.25 31.44
CA GLU A 443 -2.66 -20.01 32.88
C GLU A 443 -1.36 -19.23 33.15
N SER A 444 -0.25 -19.59 32.46
CA SER A 444 1.04 -18.90 32.58
C SER A 444 0.97 -17.40 32.30
N ILE A 445 0.08 -16.96 31.38
CA ILE A 445 -0.12 -15.53 31.03
C ILE A 445 -0.29 -14.69 32.30
N LYS A 446 -1.11 -15.19 33.24
CA LYS A 446 -1.43 -14.49 34.49
C LYS A 446 -0.47 -14.86 35.63
N ILE A 447 -0.09 -16.13 35.75
CA ILE A 447 0.70 -16.65 36.88
C ILE A 447 2.17 -16.24 36.76
N ASP A 448 2.79 -16.52 35.61
CA ASP A 448 4.24 -16.36 35.41
C ASP A 448 4.59 -14.99 34.84
N TYR A 449 3.75 -14.46 33.94
CA TYR A 449 4.01 -13.21 33.23
C TYR A 449 3.24 -11.99 33.77
N GLY A 450 2.26 -12.20 34.67
CA GLY A 450 1.46 -11.13 35.27
C GLY A 450 0.59 -10.33 34.29
N ILE A 451 0.39 -10.83 33.07
CA ILE A 451 -0.41 -10.19 32.02
C ILE A 451 -1.89 -10.53 32.27
N GLN A 452 -2.78 -9.55 32.09
CA GLN A 452 -4.23 -9.81 32.13
C GLN A 452 -4.68 -10.40 30.77
N PRO A 453 -5.31 -11.58 30.74
CA PRO A 453 -5.84 -12.15 29.51
C PRO A 453 -6.89 -11.24 28.87
N ARG A 454 -6.80 -11.07 27.55
CA ARG A 454 -7.78 -10.31 26.77
C ARG A 454 -8.76 -11.22 26.04
N LEU A 455 -9.78 -10.63 25.42
CA LEU A 455 -10.73 -11.32 24.53
C LEU A 455 -10.03 -12.21 23.50
N GLU A 456 -8.84 -11.79 23.01
CA GLU A 456 -8.08 -12.61 22.06
C GLU A 456 -7.41 -13.85 22.66
N HIS A 457 -7.23 -13.91 23.99
CA HIS A 457 -6.72 -15.11 24.66
C HIS A 457 -7.86 -16.06 24.99
N TYR A 458 -8.95 -15.54 25.57
CA TYR A 458 -10.15 -16.33 25.88
C TYR A 458 -10.70 -17.02 24.63
N GLY A 459 -10.76 -16.31 23.50
CA GLY A 459 -11.31 -16.87 22.27
C GLY A 459 -10.45 -17.97 21.63
N CYS A 460 -9.11 -17.91 21.72
CA CYS A 460 -8.28 -19.04 21.31
C CYS A 460 -8.54 -20.28 22.17
N VAL A 461 -8.78 -20.12 23.47
CA VAL A 461 -9.12 -21.25 24.36
C VAL A 461 -10.50 -21.85 24.04
N VAL A 462 -11.49 -21.01 23.68
CA VAL A 462 -12.82 -21.48 23.26
C VAL A 462 -12.77 -22.21 21.92
N ASP A 463 -11.97 -21.73 20.97
CA ASP A 463 -11.72 -22.43 19.70
C ASP A 463 -10.98 -23.77 19.93
N LEU A 464 -9.98 -23.79 20.82
CA LEU A 464 -9.23 -24.99 21.21
C LEU A 464 -10.13 -26.08 21.84
N LEU A 465 -10.88 -25.72 22.89
CA LEU A 465 -11.83 -26.63 23.55
C LEU A 465 -12.97 -27.06 22.62
N GLY A 466 -13.44 -26.12 21.79
CA GLY A 466 -14.49 -26.36 20.80
C GLY A 466 -14.08 -27.40 19.75
N ARG A 467 -12.91 -27.23 19.14
CA ARG A 467 -12.35 -28.21 18.17
C ARG A 467 -12.14 -29.58 18.81
N ALA A 468 -11.71 -29.62 20.08
CA ALA A 468 -11.51 -30.85 20.84
C ALA A 468 -12.81 -31.59 21.22
N GLY A 469 -13.99 -31.03 20.91
CA GLY A 469 -15.28 -31.63 21.25
C GLY A 469 -15.72 -31.40 22.70
N LYS A 470 -14.92 -30.67 23.49
CA LYS A 470 -15.20 -30.32 24.89
C LYS A 470 -16.21 -29.17 25.00
N LEU A 471 -17.33 -29.26 24.28
CA LEU A 471 -18.29 -28.16 24.11
C LEU A 471 -18.90 -27.67 25.42
N ALA A 472 -19.15 -28.57 26.39
CA ALA A 472 -19.68 -28.19 27.70
C ALA A 472 -18.65 -27.43 28.55
N GLU A 473 -17.36 -27.80 28.46
CA GLU A 473 -16.26 -27.05 29.08
C GLU A 473 -16.11 -25.68 28.40
N ALA A 474 -16.20 -25.63 27.07
CA ALA A 474 -16.12 -24.40 26.29
C ALA A 474 -17.28 -23.43 26.61
N GLU A 475 -18.53 -23.90 26.67
CA GLU A 475 -19.68 -23.07 27.06
C GLU A 475 -19.53 -22.56 28.50
N LYS A 476 -19.15 -23.43 29.45
CA LYS A 476 -18.88 -23.05 30.84
C LYS A 476 -17.74 -22.01 30.94
N PHE A 477 -16.70 -22.14 30.12
CA PHE A 477 -15.58 -21.19 30.08
C PHE A 477 -16.04 -19.81 29.58
N VAL A 478 -16.84 -19.76 28.51
CA VAL A 478 -17.45 -18.51 27.99
C VAL A 478 -18.32 -17.83 29.05
N LEU A 479 -19.17 -18.59 29.75
CA LEU A 479 -20.08 -18.06 30.77
C LEU A 479 -19.36 -17.56 32.04
N ASN A 480 -18.17 -18.08 32.33
CA ASN A 480 -17.35 -17.70 33.48
C ASN A 480 -16.28 -16.64 33.14
N MET A 481 -16.30 -16.06 31.95
CA MET A 481 -15.34 -15.01 31.58
C MET A 481 -15.51 -13.76 32.45
N PRO A 482 -14.41 -13.12 32.93
CA PRO A 482 -14.47 -11.86 33.67
C PRO A 482 -14.72 -10.62 32.79
N ILE A 483 -14.89 -10.82 31.48
CA ILE A 483 -15.10 -9.80 30.45
C ILE A 483 -16.23 -10.30 29.55
N GLU A 484 -17.14 -9.43 29.12
CA GLU A 484 -18.25 -9.80 28.23
C GLU A 484 -17.75 -10.44 26.92
N PRO A 485 -18.20 -11.67 26.56
CA PRO A 485 -17.73 -12.35 25.36
C PRO A 485 -18.26 -11.70 24.07
N ASN A 486 -17.35 -11.40 23.15
CA ASN A 486 -17.67 -10.78 21.86
C ASN A 486 -18.15 -11.82 20.81
N ALA A 487 -18.60 -11.32 19.65
CA ALA A 487 -19.08 -12.17 18.55
C ALA A 487 -18.06 -13.25 18.09
N PRO A 488 -16.74 -12.99 17.98
CA PRO A 488 -15.75 -14.04 17.77
C PRO A 488 -15.87 -15.27 18.66
N ILE A 489 -16.05 -15.06 19.97
CA ILE A 489 -16.00 -16.14 20.97
C ILE A 489 -17.22 -17.05 20.82
N TRP A 490 -18.40 -16.43 20.69
CA TRP A 490 -19.63 -17.16 20.36
C TRP A 490 -19.57 -17.80 18.97
N GLY A 491 -18.90 -17.17 18.01
CA GLY A 491 -18.69 -17.68 16.65
C GLY A 491 -17.83 -18.94 16.61
N ALA A 492 -16.75 -18.99 17.40
CA ALA A 492 -15.91 -20.17 17.58
C ALA A 492 -16.72 -21.32 18.21
N LEU A 493 -17.48 -21.04 19.28
CA LEU A 493 -18.35 -22.03 19.93
C LEU A 493 -19.42 -22.58 18.97
N LEU A 494 -20.13 -21.71 18.24
CA LEU A 494 -21.11 -22.14 17.23
C LEU A 494 -20.47 -22.94 16.09
N GLY A 495 -19.26 -22.56 15.67
CA GLY A 495 -18.46 -23.28 14.67
C GLY A 495 -18.09 -24.69 15.14
N ALA A 496 -17.71 -24.86 16.40
CA ALA A 496 -17.44 -26.13 17.05
C ALA A 496 -18.71 -26.99 17.17
N CYS A 497 -19.85 -26.40 17.52
CA CYS A 497 -21.13 -27.11 17.58
C CYS A 497 -21.57 -27.68 16.22
N ARG A 498 -21.21 -27.05 15.09
CA ARG A 498 -21.42 -27.62 13.74
C ARG A 498 -20.58 -28.88 13.51
N ILE A 499 -19.33 -28.89 13.97
CA ILE A 499 -18.39 -30.02 13.81
C ILE A 499 -18.89 -31.21 14.63
N HIS A 500 -19.17 -30.97 15.92
CA HIS A 500 -19.57 -31.99 16.89
C HIS A 500 -21.09 -32.21 16.99
N LYS A 501 -21.86 -31.69 16.02
CA LYS A 501 -23.31 -31.89 15.83
C LYS A 501 -24.20 -31.58 17.07
N ASN A 502 -23.79 -30.65 17.93
CA ASN A 502 -24.55 -30.27 19.13
C ASN A 502 -25.51 -29.10 18.84
N ALA A 503 -26.80 -29.38 18.73
CA ALA A 503 -27.81 -28.36 18.43
C ALA A 503 -28.17 -27.45 19.62
N GLU A 504 -28.05 -27.92 20.86
CA GLU A 504 -28.51 -27.17 22.03
C GLU A 504 -27.60 -25.97 22.35
N ILE A 505 -26.29 -26.20 22.37
CA ILE A 505 -25.29 -25.14 22.57
C ILE A 505 -25.28 -24.21 21.35
N ALA A 506 -25.45 -24.75 20.14
CA ALA A 506 -25.59 -23.96 18.92
C ALA A 506 -26.78 -22.99 18.98
N GLU A 507 -27.95 -23.45 19.44
CA GLU A 507 -29.14 -22.61 19.58
C GLU A 507 -28.92 -21.45 20.56
N ARG A 508 -28.24 -21.70 21.69
CA ARG A 508 -27.90 -20.65 22.67
C ARG A 508 -26.90 -19.63 22.10
N ALA A 509 -25.74 -20.10 21.65
CA ALA A 509 -24.69 -19.26 21.05
C ALA A 509 -25.20 -18.47 19.84
N GLY A 510 -26.02 -19.11 19.00
CA GLY A 510 -26.60 -18.52 17.79
C GLY A 510 -27.57 -17.38 18.05
N LYS A 511 -28.41 -17.49 19.08
CA LYS A 511 -29.32 -16.40 19.48
C LYS A 511 -28.54 -15.16 19.93
N VAL A 512 -27.47 -15.35 20.71
CA VAL A 512 -26.57 -14.26 21.13
C VAL A 512 -25.88 -13.62 19.91
N LEU A 513 -25.35 -14.42 18.98
CA LEU A 513 -24.71 -13.92 17.75
C LEU A 513 -25.63 -13.08 16.87
N ILE A 514 -26.90 -13.48 16.73
CA ILE A 514 -27.91 -12.75 15.95
C ILE A 514 -28.30 -11.42 16.62
N GLN A 515 -28.21 -11.33 17.94
CA GLN A 515 -28.40 -10.09 18.69
C GLN A 515 -27.18 -9.17 18.56
N LEU A 516 -25.96 -9.72 18.66
CA LEU A 516 -24.71 -8.96 18.54
C LEU A 516 -24.43 -8.43 17.13
N LEU A 517 -24.65 -9.25 16.09
CA LEU A 517 -24.38 -8.91 14.69
C LEU A 517 -25.56 -9.30 13.77
N PRO A 518 -26.68 -8.53 13.79
CA PRO A 518 -27.88 -8.80 12.99
C PRO A 518 -27.67 -8.90 11.47
N GLU A 519 -26.64 -8.24 10.94
CA GLU A 519 -26.33 -8.17 9.50
C GLU A 519 -25.46 -9.33 9.01
N HIS A 520 -24.88 -10.14 9.91
CA HIS A 520 -23.90 -11.16 9.52
C HIS A 520 -24.57 -12.44 9.00
N SER A 521 -24.77 -12.50 7.68
CA SER A 521 -25.39 -13.62 6.95
C SER A 521 -24.86 -15.02 7.32
N GLY A 522 -23.59 -15.13 7.71
CA GLY A 522 -22.96 -16.40 8.06
C GLY A 522 -23.63 -17.12 9.24
N TYR A 523 -24.11 -16.39 10.26
CA TYR A 523 -24.70 -17.01 11.46
C TYR A 523 -26.09 -17.59 11.18
N TYR A 524 -26.91 -16.88 10.39
CA TYR A 524 -28.20 -17.36 9.92
C TYR A 524 -28.08 -18.66 9.11
N VAL A 525 -27.13 -18.69 8.16
CA VAL A 525 -26.87 -19.88 7.33
C VAL A 525 -26.36 -21.04 8.19
N LEU A 526 -25.44 -20.77 9.13
CA LEU A 526 -24.86 -21.77 10.01
C LEU A 526 -25.92 -22.42 10.93
N LEU A 527 -26.76 -21.62 11.57
CA LEU A 527 -27.85 -22.12 12.43
C LEU A 527 -28.90 -22.89 11.63
N SER A 528 -29.31 -22.38 10.47
CA SER A 528 -30.25 -23.07 9.58
C SER A 528 -29.72 -24.45 9.18
N ASN A 529 -28.43 -24.56 8.85
CA ASN A 529 -27.79 -25.84 8.51
C ASN A 529 -27.70 -26.79 9.72
N ILE A 530 -27.46 -26.28 10.94
CA ILE A 530 -27.44 -27.10 12.16
C ILE A 530 -28.85 -27.63 12.47
N TYR A 531 -29.88 -26.78 12.41
CA TYR A 531 -31.27 -27.20 12.65
C TYR A 531 -31.75 -28.26 11.65
N ALA A 532 -31.45 -28.08 10.36
CA ALA A 532 -31.76 -29.06 9.31
C ALA A 532 -31.11 -30.42 9.59
N ARG A 533 -29.82 -30.45 9.96
CA ARG A 533 -29.11 -31.69 10.36
C ARG A 533 -29.71 -32.37 11.60
N THR A 534 -30.49 -31.65 12.42
CA THR A 534 -31.22 -32.20 13.57
C THR A 534 -32.72 -32.40 13.33
N ASN A 535 -33.14 -32.46 12.07
CA ASN A 535 -34.54 -32.62 11.65
C ASN A 535 -35.52 -31.53 12.15
N LYS A 536 -35.01 -30.39 12.62
CA LYS A 536 -35.83 -29.22 13.03
C LYS A 536 -36.10 -28.32 11.82
N TRP A 537 -36.75 -28.85 10.79
CA TRP A 537 -36.93 -28.20 9.49
C TRP A 537 -37.63 -26.84 9.58
N GLU A 538 -38.71 -26.74 10.35
CA GLU A 538 -39.45 -25.49 10.56
C GLU A 538 -38.56 -24.38 11.16
N THR A 539 -37.69 -24.69 12.13
CA THR A 539 -36.77 -23.70 12.70
C THR A 539 -35.64 -23.34 11.73
N ALA A 540 -35.22 -24.29 10.89
CA ALA A 540 -34.24 -24.04 9.82
C ALA A 540 -34.80 -23.09 8.75
N GLU A 541 -36.07 -23.24 8.36
CA GLU A 541 -36.75 -22.38 7.40
C GLU A 541 -37.04 -20.99 7.99
N ASN A 542 -37.56 -20.94 9.23
CA ASN A 542 -37.79 -19.69 9.96
C ASN A 542 -36.51 -18.84 10.06
N MET A 543 -35.34 -19.47 10.23
CA MET A 543 -34.06 -18.77 10.21
C MET A 543 -33.72 -18.16 8.83
N ARG A 544 -34.04 -18.87 7.73
CA ARG A 544 -33.86 -18.35 6.36
C ARG A 544 -34.85 -17.23 6.03
N ASN A 545 -36.09 -17.35 6.49
CA ASN A 545 -37.12 -16.33 6.31
C ASN A 545 -36.81 -15.08 7.14
N MET A 546 -36.28 -15.21 8.36
CA MET A 546 -35.75 -14.09 9.15
C MET A 546 -34.59 -13.37 8.44
N MET A 547 -33.65 -14.12 7.83
CA MET A 547 -32.56 -13.56 7.03
C MET A 547 -33.08 -12.75 5.82
N LYS A 548 -34.07 -13.29 5.09
CA LYS A 548 -34.74 -12.57 3.98
C LYS A 548 -35.45 -11.30 4.45
N LEU A 549 -36.22 -11.38 5.55
CA LEU A 549 -36.98 -10.26 6.12
C LEU A 549 -36.08 -9.10 6.55
N LYS A 550 -34.89 -9.38 7.09
CA LYS A 550 -33.88 -8.37 7.41
C LYS A 550 -33.09 -7.86 6.20
N GLY A 551 -33.34 -8.36 4.99
CA GLY A 551 -32.62 -7.96 3.78
C GLY A 551 -31.17 -8.47 3.68
N VAL A 552 -30.75 -9.36 4.60
CA VAL A 552 -29.37 -9.83 4.74
C VAL A 552 -29.02 -10.78 3.60
N LYS A 553 -28.00 -10.43 2.79
CA LYS A 553 -27.56 -11.22 1.63
C LYS A 553 -26.28 -11.98 1.91
N LYS A 554 -26.17 -13.22 1.39
CA LYS A 554 -24.95 -14.03 1.45
C LYS A 554 -23.98 -13.57 0.34
N PRO A 555 -22.70 -13.27 0.64
CA PRO A 555 -21.70 -13.01 -0.40
C PRO A 555 -21.39 -14.31 -1.19
N PRO A 556 -21.16 -14.21 -2.51
CA PRO A 556 -20.78 -15.37 -3.32
C PRO A 556 -19.38 -15.86 -2.95
N GLY A 557 -19.20 -17.18 -2.91
CA GLY A 557 -17.89 -17.80 -2.75
C GLY A 557 -17.09 -17.76 -4.05
N TYR A 558 -15.83 -17.36 -3.98
CA TYR A 558 -14.91 -17.34 -5.11
C TYR A 558 -13.48 -17.68 -4.68
N SER A 559 -12.72 -18.23 -5.61
CA SER A 559 -11.29 -18.53 -5.45
C SER A 559 -10.47 -17.66 -6.40
N LEU A 560 -9.30 -17.24 -5.94
CA LEU A 560 -8.31 -16.46 -6.69
C LEU A 560 -7.03 -17.27 -6.85
N ILE A 561 -6.40 -17.17 -8.01
CA ILE A 561 -5.07 -17.69 -8.31
C ILE A 561 -4.29 -16.66 -9.11
N VAL A 562 -3.03 -16.44 -8.76
CA VAL A 562 -2.15 -15.49 -9.45
C VAL A 562 -1.19 -16.28 -10.34
N MET A 563 -1.20 -15.99 -11.64
CA MET A 563 -0.33 -16.63 -12.65
C MET A 563 0.11 -15.56 -13.65
N GLU A 564 1.39 -15.57 -14.03
CA GLU A 564 1.98 -14.62 -15.01
C GLU A 564 1.67 -13.14 -14.69
N GLY A 565 1.64 -12.78 -13.41
CA GLY A 565 1.29 -11.43 -12.95
C GLY A 565 -0.19 -11.02 -13.13
N LYS A 566 -1.08 -11.96 -13.47
CA LYS A 566 -2.54 -11.75 -13.57
C LYS A 566 -3.28 -12.48 -12.46
N VAL A 567 -4.31 -11.83 -11.91
CA VAL A 567 -5.26 -12.46 -10.98
C VAL A 567 -6.36 -13.12 -11.80
N HIS A 568 -6.52 -14.43 -11.66
CA HIS A 568 -7.64 -15.18 -12.21
C HIS A 568 -8.63 -15.49 -11.08
N ARG A 569 -9.91 -15.19 -11.31
CA ARG A 569 -11.01 -15.37 -10.36
C ARG A 569 -11.93 -16.45 -10.89
N PHE A 570 -12.35 -17.35 -10.00
CA PHE A 570 -13.30 -18.42 -10.27
C PHE A 570 -14.47 -18.37 -9.28
N THR A 571 -15.69 -18.45 -9.78
CA THR A 571 -16.92 -18.62 -8.98
C THR A 571 -17.48 -20.03 -9.16
N MET A 572 -18.45 -20.42 -8.32
CA MET A 572 -19.21 -21.64 -8.56
C MET A 572 -19.96 -21.55 -9.90
N GLY A 573 -19.78 -22.54 -10.78
CA GLY A 573 -20.42 -22.56 -12.10
C GLY A 573 -19.97 -21.44 -13.05
N ASP A 574 -18.75 -20.94 -12.89
CA ASP A 574 -18.17 -19.90 -13.75
C ASP A 574 -18.18 -20.30 -15.24
N LYS A 575 -18.49 -19.35 -16.11
CA LYS A 575 -18.45 -19.45 -17.57
C LYS A 575 -17.74 -18.26 -18.24
N LEU A 576 -17.22 -17.32 -17.43
CA LEU A 576 -16.66 -16.05 -17.88
C LEU A 576 -15.15 -16.14 -18.14
N HIS A 577 -14.47 -17.16 -17.60
CA HIS A 577 -13.04 -17.34 -17.82
C HIS A 577 -12.75 -17.73 -19.28
N PRO A 578 -11.83 -17.03 -20.00
CA PRO A 578 -11.56 -17.29 -21.42
C PRO A 578 -11.09 -18.70 -21.79
N GLU A 579 -10.62 -19.49 -20.82
CA GLU A 579 -10.18 -20.88 -21.01
C GLU A 579 -11.05 -21.89 -20.25
N ILE A 580 -12.27 -21.52 -19.83
CA ILE A 580 -13.13 -22.33 -18.95
C ILE A 580 -13.31 -23.78 -19.44
N GLU A 581 -13.60 -24.00 -20.72
CA GLU A 581 -13.77 -25.35 -21.26
C GLU A 581 -12.52 -26.25 -21.11
N LYS A 582 -11.32 -25.65 -21.17
CA LYS A 582 -10.07 -26.39 -20.96
C LYS A 582 -9.88 -26.73 -19.48
N ILE A 583 -10.32 -25.83 -18.60
CA ILE A 583 -10.26 -25.99 -17.14
C ILE A 583 -11.24 -27.06 -16.68
N GLU A 584 -12.46 -27.08 -17.23
CA GLU A 584 -13.45 -28.14 -16.97
C GLU A 584 -12.93 -29.51 -17.43
N ARG A 585 -12.37 -29.63 -18.66
CA ARG A 585 -11.73 -30.87 -19.13
C ARG A 585 -10.54 -31.32 -18.27
N MET A 586 -9.72 -30.39 -17.80
CA MET A 586 -8.65 -30.74 -16.85
C MET A 586 -9.22 -31.21 -15.50
N TRP A 587 -10.28 -30.56 -15.02
CA TRP A 587 -10.95 -30.98 -13.79
C TRP A 587 -11.57 -32.39 -13.90
N GLU A 588 -12.16 -32.74 -15.04
CA GLU A 588 -12.61 -34.12 -15.33
C GLU A 588 -11.45 -35.13 -15.27
N GLU A 589 -10.29 -34.80 -15.85
CA GLU A 589 -9.10 -35.66 -15.80
C GLU A 589 -8.57 -35.82 -14.36
N ILE A 590 -8.50 -34.71 -13.61
CA ILE A 590 -8.13 -34.70 -12.20
C ILE A 590 -9.10 -35.58 -11.40
N LEU A 591 -10.40 -35.38 -11.55
CA LEU A 591 -11.44 -36.12 -10.82
C LEU A 591 -11.34 -37.62 -11.10
N ARG A 592 -11.16 -38.01 -12.36
CA ARG A 592 -10.97 -39.41 -12.75
C ARG A 592 -9.76 -40.02 -12.05
N LYS A 593 -8.63 -39.32 -11.99
CA LYS A 593 -7.40 -39.80 -11.34
C LYS A 593 -7.53 -39.88 -9.81
N ILE A 594 -8.18 -38.92 -9.15
CA ILE A 594 -8.38 -38.98 -7.69
C ILE A 594 -9.44 -40.01 -7.27
N ARG A 595 -10.50 -40.23 -8.08
CA ARG A 595 -11.46 -41.32 -7.86
C ARG A 595 -10.76 -42.69 -7.89
N LEU A 596 -9.86 -42.91 -8.86
CA LEU A 596 -9.01 -44.12 -8.90
C LEU A 596 -8.07 -44.27 -7.69
N ALA A 597 -7.72 -43.16 -7.03
CA ALA A 597 -6.92 -43.16 -5.79
C ALA A 597 -7.75 -43.33 -4.50
N GLY A 598 -9.08 -43.49 -4.61
CA GLY A 598 -9.99 -43.71 -3.47
C GLY A 598 -10.80 -42.49 -3.01
N TYR A 599 -10.82 -41.39 -3.77
CA TYR A 599 -11.67 -40.24 -3.44
C TYR A 599 -13.16 -40.51 -3.76
N SER A 600 -13.98 -40.62 -2.71
CA SER A 600 -15.44 -40.48 -2.76
C SER A 600 -15.83 -39.05 -2.38
N GLY A 601 -16.63 -38.37 -3.21
CA GLY A 601 -17.13 -37.03 -2.90
C GLY A 601 -18.10 -37.05 -1.71
N ASN A 602 -18.00 -36.08 -0.81
CA ASN A 602 -18.88 -36.01 0.36
C ASN A 602 -20.21 -35.31 0.00
N THR A 603 -21.23 -36.10 -0.36
CA THR A 603 -22.58 -35.62 -0.72
C THR A 603 -23.42 -35.19 0.48
N ALA A 604 -23.07 -35.60 1.71
CA ALA A 604 -23.88 -35.37 2.91
C ALA A 604 -23.96 -33.88 3.34
N ASP A 605 -23.09 -33.03 2.79
CA ASP A 605 -23.07 -31.58 3.05
C ASP A 605 -23.69 -30.73 1.92
N ALA A 606 -24.13 -31.36 0.82
CA ALA A 606 -24.91 -30.69 -0.21
C ALA A 606 -26.37 -30.52 0.25
N LEU A 607 -26.96 -29.36 -0.01
CA LEU A 607 -28.29 -28.94 0.45
C LEU A 607 -29.34 -30.06 0.32
N PHE A 608 -30.05 -30.37 1.39
CA PHE A 608 -31.02 -31.47 1.42
C PHE A 608 -32.17 -31.34 0.39
N ASP A 609 -32.49 -30.11 -0.06
CA ASP A 609 -33.57 -29.76 -1.01
C ASP A 609 -33.20 -29.92 -2.52
N ILE A 610 -32.20 -30.74 -2.86
CA ILE A 610 -31.69 -30.88 -4.24
C ILE A 610 -31.58 -32.38 -4.60
N ASP A 611 -31.90 -32.78 -5.84
CA ASP A 611 -31.74 -34.17 -6.29
C ASP A 611 -30.26 -34.63 -6.20
N GLU A 612 -30.00 -35.92 -5.98
CA GLU A 612 -28.62 -36.41 -5.77
C GLU A 612 -27.70 -36.11 -6.98
N GLU A 613 -28.23 -36.15 -8.19
CA GLU A 613 -27.51 -35.81 -9.42
C GLU A 613 -27.19 -34.31 -9.52
N GLU A 614 -28.07 -33.43 -9.02
CA GLU A 614 -27.80 -31.99 -8.91
C GLU A 614 -26.86 -31.67 -7.73
N LYS A 615 -26.89 -32.44 -6.64
CA LYS A 615 -25.93 -32.36 -5.51
C LYS A 615 -24.51 -32.69 -5.97
N GLU A 616 -24.30 -33.78 -6.73
CA GLU A 616 -23.00 -34.10 -7.32
C GLU A 616 -22.53 -32.99 -8.27
N ASN A 617 -23.41 -32.50 -9.16
CA ASN A 617 -23.09 -31.42 -10.10
C ASN A 617 -22.71 -30.09 -9.40
N ALA A 618 -23.35 -29.78 -8.26
CA ALA A 618 -22.99 -28.62 -7.45
C ALA A 618 -21.58 -28.75 -6.85
N LEU A 619 -21.26 -29.92 -6.27
CA LEU A 619 -19.93 -30.23 -5.72
C LEU A 619 -18.84 -30.29 -6.81
N TYR A 620 -19.21 -30.65 -8.05
CA TYR A 620 -18.30 -30.71 -9.19
C TYR A 620 -17.71 -29.34 -9.55
N ARG A 621 -18.46 -28.25 -9.34
CA ARG A 621 -18.14 -26.90 -9.83
C ARG A 621 -17.73 -25.91 -8.74
N HIS A 622 -17.19 -26.38 -7.61
CA HIS A 622 -16.62 -25.47 -6.60
C HIS A 622 -15.42 -24.68 -7.15
N SER A 623 -15.35 -23.39 -6.82
CA SER A 623 -14.32 -22.45 -7.29
C SER A 623 -12.87 -22.91 -7.01
N GLU A 624 -12.67 -23.63 -5.92
CA GLU A 624 -11.41 -24.23 -5.48
C GLU A 624 -10.92 -25.27 -6.49
N LYS A 625 -11.81 -26.17 -6.91
CA LYS A 625 -11.51 -27.25 -7.87
C LYS A 625 -11.14 -26.68 -9.24
N LEU A 626 -11.86 -25.65 -9.70
CA LEU A 626 -11.55 -24.92 -10.94
C LEU A 626 -10.20 -24.18 -10.85
N ALA A 627 -9.91 -23.51 -9.72
CA ALA A 627 -8.64 -22.83 -9.50
C ALA A 627 -7.44 -23.81 -9.45
N ILE A 628 -7.61 -24.98 -8.82
CA ILE A 628 -6.60 -26.05 -8.79
C ILE A 628 -6.36 -26.59 -10.21
N ALA A 629 -7.43 -26.88 -10.96
CA ALA A 629 -7.32 -27.36 -12.34
C ALA A 629 -6.58 -26.35 -13.25
N PHE A 630 -6.93 -25.06 -13.17
CA PHE A 630 -6.21 -24.01 -13.89
C PHE A 630 -4.74 -23.91 -13.45
N GLY A 631 -4.46 -24.03 -12.15
CA GLY A 631 -3.09 -24.07 -11.62
C GLY A 631 -2.28 -25.19 -12.25
N ILE A 632 -2.78 -26.43 -12.19
CA ILE A 632 -2.11 -27.63 -12.74
C ILE A 632 -1.86 -27.51 -14.24
N MET A 633 -2.76 -26.87 -15.00
CA MET A 633 -2.55 -26.62 -16.44
C MET A 633 -1.41 -25.64 -16.75
N LYS A 634 -1.13 -24.69 -15.86
CA LYS A 634 -0.23 -23.55 -16.12
C LYS A 634 1.13 -23.69 -15.44
N THR A 635 1.23 -24.46 -14.35
CA THR A 635 2.49 -24.68 -13.64
C THR A 635 3.24 -25.90 -14.13
N LYS A 636 4.57 -25.87 -14.03
CA LYS A 636 5.42 -27.06 -14.18
C LYS A 636 5.28 -27.95 -12.95
N ALA A 637 5.35 -29.27 -13.14
CA ALA A 637 5.36 -30.24 -12.05
C ALA A 637 6.39 -29.87 -10.97
N GLY A 638 5.96 -29.88 -9.71
CA GLY A 638 6.76 -29.52 -8.54
C GLY A 638 6.79 -28.02 -8.19
N THR A 639 6.18 -27.13 -8.99
CA THR A 639 6.10 -25.69 -8.67
C THR A 639 4.90 -25.40 -7.76
N PRO A 640 5.04 -24.95 -6.50
CA PRO A 640 3.90 -24.87 -5.57
C PRO A 640 2.78 -23.93 -6.04
N ILE A 641 1.55 -24.44 -6.11
CA ILE A 641 0.37 -23.70 -6.58
C ILE A 641 -0.28 -22.99 -5.39
N ARG A 642 -0.46 -21.67 -5.47
CA ARG A 642 -1.05 -20.85 -4.39
C ARG A 642 -2.45 -20.36 -4.77
N ILE A 643 -3.43 -20.65 -3.93
CA ILE A 643 -4.85 -20.32 -4.15
C ILE A 643 -5.40 -19.60 -2.91
N VAL A 644 -6.19 -18.54 -3.11
CA VAL A 644 -6.86 -17.80 -2.04
C VAL A 644 -8.37 -17.94 -2.17
N LYS A 645 -9.04 -18.33 -1.09
CA LYS A 645 -10.49 -18.49 -0.99
C LYS A 645 -11.05 -17.44 -0.02
N ASN A 646 -12.11 -16.74 -0.42
CA ASN A 646 -12.73 -15.69 0.41
C ASN A 646 -13.59 -16.23 1.58
N LEU A 647 -13.93 -17.51 1.53
CA LEU A 647 -14.67 -18.23 2.58
C LEU A 647 -13.78 -19.33 3.18
N ARG A 648 -14.27 -20.01 4.22
CA ARG A 648 -13.66 -21.27 4.67
C ARG A 648 -13.85 -22.35 3.58
N VAL A 649 -12.82 -23.15 3.32
CA VAL A 649 -12.87 -24.26 2.36
C VAL A 649 -13.87 -25.32 2.87
N CYS A 650 -14.61 -26.01 2.00
CA CYS A 650 -15.49 -27.10 2.44
C CYS A 650 -14.75 -28.43 2.61
N GLU A 651 -15.30 -29.34 3.40
CA GLU A 651 -14.66 -30.62 3.73
C GLU A 651 -14.32 -31.44 2.48
N ASP A 652 -15.27 -31.54 1.56
CA ASP A 652 -15.08 -32.18 0.26
C ASP A 652 -13.92 -31.58 -0.56
N CYS A 653 -13.78 -30.25 -0.58
CA CYS A 653 -12.67 -29.60 -1.30
C CYS A 653 -11.33 -29.78 -0.60
N HIS A 654 -11.29 -29.78 0.74
CA HIS A 654 -10.08 -30.08 1.51
C HIS A 654 -9.60 -31.51 1.22
N THR A 655 -10.51 -32.48 1.29
CA THR A 655 -10.24 -33.89 0.99
C THR A 655 -9.83 -34.09 -0.48
N ALA A 656 -10.54 -33.49 -1.44
CA ALA A 656 -10.14 -33.52 -2.84
C ALA A 656 -8.72 -32.97 -3.03
N THR A 657 -8.39 -31.83 -2.43
CA THR A 657 -7.06 -31.18 -2.56
C THR A 657 -5.93 -32.09 -2.07
N LYS A 658 -6.13 -32.87 -1.00
CA LYS A 658 -5.19 -33.91 -0.57
C LYS A 658 -4.95 -34.97 -1.65
N PHE A 659 -6.01 -35.58 -2.18
CA PHE A 659 -5.88 -36.60 -3.21
C PHE A 659 -5.21 -36.04 -4.48
N ILE A 660 -5.51 -34.80 -4.86
CA ILE A 660 -4.86 -34.12 -5.99
C ILE A 660 -3.35 -33.97 -5.72
N SER A 661 -2.97 -33.47 -4.55
CA SER A 661 -1.55 -33.34 -4.17
C SER A 661 -0.80 -34.67 -4.22
N LYS A 662 -1.41 -35.75 -3.71
CA LYS A 662 -0.84 -37.12 -3.76
C LYS A 662 -0.69 -37.65 -5.19
N VAL A 663 -1.73 -37.50 -6.01
CA VAL A 663 -1.81 -38.08 -7.37
C VAL A 663 -0.93 -37.33 -8.37
N PHE A 664 -0.87 -36.00 -8.27
CA PHE A 664 -0.09 -35.15 -9.18
C PHE A 664 1.31 -34.81 -8.65
N GLN A 665 1.68 -35.32 -7.46
CA GLN A 665 2.94 -35.02 -6.76
C GLN A 665 3.22 -33.51 -6.67
N GLN A 666 2.16 -32.76 -6.39
CA GLN A 666 2.12 -31.32 -6.54
C GLN A 666 1.80 -30.68 -5.19
N GLU A 667 2.65 -29.76 -4.74
CA GLU A 667 2.36 -28.96 -3.55
C GLU A 667 1.28 -27.92 -3.88
N LEU A 668 0.23 -27.93 -3.07
CA LEU A 668 -0.90 -26.99 -3.16
C LEU A 668 -1.00 -26.23 -1.85
N ILE A 669 -0.96 -24.91 -1.91
CA ILE A 669 -1.05 -24.02 -0.75
C ILE A 669 -2.36 -23.24 -0.88
N VAL A 670 -3.36 -23.63 -0.10
CA VAL A 670 -4.70 -23.01 -0.14
C VAL A 670 -4.89 -22.16 1.11
N ARG A 671 -5.07 -20.85 0.91
CA ARG A 671 -5.44 -19.90 1.96
C ARG A 671 -6.96 -19.81 2.03
N ASP A 672 -7.55 -20.22 3.13
CA ASP A 672 -8.96 -19.96 3.48
C ASP A 672 -9.06 -18.83 4.50
N ARG A 673 -10.24 -18.25 4.72
CA ARG A 673 -10.48 -17.06 5.60
C ARG A 673 -9.72 -17.06 6.94
N ASN A 674 -9.38 -18.22 7.49
CA ASN A 674 -8.75 -18.34 8.80
C ASN A 674 -7.24 -18.61 8.70
N ARG A 675 -6.77 -19.40 7.71
CA ARG A 675 -5.38 -19.89 7.68
C ARG A 675 -4.92 -20.42 6.32
N PHE A 676 -3.64 -20.75 6.23
CA PHE A 676 -3.08 -21.56 5.14
C PHE A 676 -3.19 -23.06 5.42
N HIS A 677 -3.45 -23.83 4.37
CA HIS A 677 -3.45 -25.27 4.34
C HIS A 677 -2.41 -25.72 3.31
N HIS A 678 -1.34 -26.38 3.76
CA HIS A 678 -0.27 -26.87 2.89
C HIS A 678 -0.52 -28.35 2.60
N PHE A 679 -0.93 -28.65 1.37
CA PHE A 679 -1.17 -30.02 0.91
C PHE A 679 0.06 -30.55 0.20
N LYS A 680 0.61 -31.63 0.76
CA LYS A 680 1.80 -32.31 0.24
C LYS A 680 1.67 -33.81 0.44
N GLU A 681 1.88 -34.59 -0.63
CA GLU A 681 1.88 -36.07 -0.61
C GLU A 681 0.57 -36.71 -0.08
N GLY A 682 -0.53 -35.95 -0.04
CA GLY A 682 -1.82 -36.36 0.52
C GLY A 682 -2.04 -35.98 1.99
N GLY A 683 -1.01 -35.49 2.68
CA GLY A 683 -1.16 -34.80 3.95
C GLY A 683 -1.66 -33.36 3.78
N CYS A 684 -2.08 -32.76 4.89
CA CYS A 684 -2.31 -31.32 5.02
C CYS A 684 -1.65 -30.85 6.31
N SER A 685 -1.04 -29.65 6.33
CA SER A 685 -0.38 -29.09 7.53
C SER A 685 -1.28 -28.94 8.76
N CYS A 686 -2.60 -29.13 8.60
CA CYS A 686 -3.56 -29.10 9.69
C CYS A 686 -3.82 -30.42 10.41
N MET A 687 -3.27 -31.54 9.93
CA MET A 687 -3.49 -32.87 10.51
C MET A 687 -4.98 -33.25 10.64
N ASP A 688 -5.83 -32.76 9.72
CA ASP A 688 -7.31 -32.84 9.75
C ASP A 688 -8.00 -32.18 10.96
N TYR A 689 -7.25 -31.41 11.75
CA TYR A 689 -7.76 -30.65 12.88
C TYR A 689 -8.13 -29.22 12.47
N TRP A 690 -9.40 -28.99 12.07
CA TRP A 690 -9.83 -27.69 11.54
C TRP A 690 -11.25 -27.23 11.85
#